data_AF-A0A7L9BRB8-F1
#
_entry.id   AF-A0A7L9BRB8-F1
#
_cell.length_a   1.000
_cell.length_b   1.000
_cell.length_c   1.000
_cell.angle_alpha   90.00
_cell.angle_beta   90.00
_cell.angle_gamma   90.00
#
_symmetry.space_group_name_H-M   'P 1'
#
loop_
_entity.id
_entity.type
_entity.pdbx_description
1 polymer ?
#
loop_
_entity_poly.entity_id
_entity_poly.type
_entity_poly.pdbx_seq_one_letter_code
_entity_poly.pdbx_strand_id
1 'polypeptide(L)'
;MAEPRRISGREARNGRAFERVGSTRSAGLAAAIVVGLALAGGFGWLILKGANPIAKPRAAQEIPPDIMGLTAGGPGGSGVGRGLRVELADRQDPTRRSALITSETIEPLEARRYAAGEPAAWVFLRDGRTLWVRADRGRFAMPARDQAPERGEFEGNVLARVFASGMPEAPATAPALTEIRAQRLEFDLTLPSLTIPGRLSVVSGAMSFEGEDARAVFDQVREKVELLRIERTLVLTFDPANEAKAPREPDRPAAAGVQTPATPGPEVIYQITLGGPVRASRGGIEATGLGLEGVLRTFGNRLRPGAIAPFPRLSAATPPEPGVTTPPAGVEPPAGERPGDVLTIACEGPLEVRPIDDAGPRLARNDVFVRLMGRDDRPATVRDAGLDAGLSAPVIEYAATTLDASASGTLADSVRVRTAREGELVGRSTTVNLASRVAQIRGAGRLTTASRGEDGGPVQHIAFTDQADFVFSRSPRARGWQIEDALFAGAVDASDGPSTLAGALVQAKFELDGRGRSRLARLGVTGGGRGADGRGGRFAADRIDARFEPDLSGKARPVAVSARGDVRASREGESLEAESLDLTLAPVPGATEALRVVIARGGDEPVVYTGKDEVVARTPELRADAHTRRVDLSGPGTRLSRGPATINAEVVRLSDSPRGVEVVGPGTFEQAPREGDDASVARAVASWTEFMRYDDATGVLEATGLASAEVRTGPLEVEKIDAHAVRVEFGAAAGPGQSRPLARALAQGLEGDRPAPARVEYRRYAPGQDQALERLYYIEGQEISADNHAGTVNVPGAGKFLVVDRRGPSGDADAPGATPRGTALLSWRGSMDFARDPGRFDALGGASLTHQRLADGSVVLIEGERLGALIRGLGAPADGAEVGAGGEGGGGGGDPELINAEAVGAVFVRVRSGPRERQLVADEMVYDARTGVVRARAAEGREVTLFDTQTATPMKSRAILWDLARDRVEVISPEPLVVPR
;
A
#
# COMPACT_ATOMS: atom_id res chain seq x y z
N MET A 1 -21.98 3.34 46.54
CA MET A 1 -20.50 3.38 46.59
C MET A 1 -19.99 3.32 45.15
N ALA A 2 -19.16 4.30 44.78
CA ALA A 2 -18.42 4.47 43.53
C ALA A 2 -19.21 4.73 42.22
N GLU A 3 -19.56 6.01 42.02
CA GLU A 3 -19.93 6.67 40.77
C GLU A 3 -18.70 6.87 39.84
N PRO A 4 -18.83 6.77 38.49
CA PRO A 4 -17.77 7.16 37.58
C PRO A 4 -17.87 8.66 37.22
N ARG A 5 -16.80 9.40 37.55
CA ARG A 5 -16.58 10.81 37.22
C ARG A 5 -16.50 11.04 35.70
N ARG A 6 -17.41 11.84 35.17
CA ARG A 6 -17.26 12.55 33.89
C ARG A 6 -16.15 13.60 34.01
N ILE A 7 -15.11 13.47 33.21
CA ILE A 7 -14.11 14.52 33.00
C ILE A 7 -14.44 15.23 31.68
N SER A 8 -14.89 16.48 31.79
CA SER A 8 -15.04 17.42 30.69
C SER A 8 -13.67 17.96 30.28
N GLY A 9 -13.22 17.56 29.09
CA GLY A 9 -12.00 18.05 28.45
C GLY A 9 -12.28 19.30 27.63
N ARG A 10 -11.76 20.42 28.13
CA ARG A 10 -11.88 21.80 27.68
C ARG A 10 -11.29 22.02 26.28
N GLU A 11 -12.07 22.67 25.40
CA GLU A 11 -11.60 23.24 24.14
C GLU A 11 -10.44 24.22 24.38
N ALA A 12 -9.32 24.01 23.69
CA ALA A 12 -8.26 24.99 23.55
C ALA A 12 -8.05 25.30 22.05
N ARG A 13 -8.77 26.33 21.59
CA ARG A 13 -8.38 27.12 20.42
C ARG A 13 -7.04 27.78 20.72
N ASN A 14 -6.01 27.49 19.95
CA ASN A 14 -4.92 28.43 19.67
C ASN A 14 -4.22 28.02 18.36
N GLY A 15 -4.71 28.61 17.26
CA GLY A 15 -3.99 28.64 16.00
C GLY A 15 -2.85 29.64 16.09
N ARG A 16 -1.61 29.15 16.12
CA ARG A 16 -0.42 29.92 15.72
C ARG A 16 0.17 29.27 14.49
N ALA A 17 0.00 29.95 13.36
CA ALA A 17 0.67 29.63 12.11
C ALA A 17 2.17 29.89 12.27
N PHE A 18 2.96 28.82 12.37
CA PHE A 18 4.41 28.89 12.22
C PHE A 18 4.75 28.76 10.73
N GLU A 19 5.23 29.86 10.15
CA GLU A 19 5.91 29.89 8.86
C GLU A 19 7.09 28.89 8.88
N ARG A 20 7.01 27.89 8.00
CA ARG A 20 8.05 26.89 7.81
C ARG A 20 9.05 27.40 6.77
N VAL A 21 10.25 27.74 7.23
CA VAL A 21 11.43 27.94 6.39
C VAL A 21 11.88 26.57 5.84
N GLY A 22 11.67 26.34 4.55
CA GLY A 22 11.98 25.08 3.85
C GLY A 22 13.47 24.95 3.50
N SER A 23 14.12 23.85 3.91
CA SER A 23 15.54 23.56 3.65
C SER A 23 15.74 22.50 2.58
N THR A 24 16.97 22.42 2.10
CA THR A 24 17.26 22.13 0.69
C THR A 24 18.54 21.31 0.47
N ARG A 25 18.48 20.30 -0.42
CA ARG A 25 19.47 19.61 -1.31
C ARG A 25 20.88 19.18 -0.88
N SER A 26 21.06 17.88 -0.63
CA SER A 26 21.87 16.89 -1.41
C SER A 26 23.10 17.32 -2.26
N ALA A 27 24.29 17.57 -1.72
CA ALA A 27 25.57 17.82 -2.41
C ALA A 27 26.78 17.03 -1.82
N GLY A 28 26.55 16.09 -0.90
CA GLY A 28 27.60 15.72 0.03
C GLY A 28 28.67 14.85 -0.54
N LEU A 29 28.41 14.22 -1.67
CA LEU A 29 29.43 13.45 -2.34
C LEU A 29 30.51 14.34 -3.01
N ALA A 30 30.27 15.64 -3.22
CA ALA A 30 31.13 16.51 -4.04
C ALA A 30 32.46 17.00 -3.45
N ALA A 31 32.75 16.78 -2.16
CA ALA A 31 34.08 17.07 -1.61
C ALA A 31 35.10 16.03 -2.07
N ALA A 32 34.83 14.74 -1.87
CA ALA A 32 35.76 13.66 -2.23
C ALA A 32 36.18 13.70 -3.71
N ILE A 33 35.29 14.23 -4.55
CA ILE A 33 35.43 14.45 -5.99
C ILE A 33 36.57 15.38 -6.35
N VAL A 34 36.85 16.41 -5.55
CA VAL A 34 37.86 17.41 -5.90
C VAL A 34 39.21 17.09 -5.27
N VAL A 35 39.21 16.24 -4.25
CA VAL A 35 40.40 15.71 -3.56
C VAL A 35 41.28 14.92 -4.51
N GLY A 36 40.68 14.04 -5.30
CA GLY A 36 41.42 13.34 -6.36
C GLY A 36 42.01 14.30 -7.38
N LEU A 37 41.29 15.37 -7.73
CA LEU A 37 41.64 16.29 -8.81
C LEU A 37 42.80 17.19 -8.48
N ALA A 38 42.86 17.69 -7.26
CA ALA A 38 43.91 18.60 -6.89
C ALA A 38 45.22 17.88 -6.56
N LEU A 39 45.19 16.61 -6.11
CA LEU A 39 46.40 15.79 -6.00
C LEU A 39 46.90 15.35 -7.38
N ALA A 40 45.98 14.98 -8.29
CA ALA A 40 46.28 14.46 -9.63
C ALA A 40 46.71 15.54 -10.64
N GLY A 41 45.85 16.54 -10.80
CA GLY A 41 46.05 17.66 -11.72
C GLY A 41 46.94 18.74 -11.14
N GLY A 42 47.33 18.63 -9.88
CA GLY A 42 48.18 19.58 -9.21
C GLY A 42 49.65 19.32 -9.41
N PHE A 43 50.13 18.19 -8.88
CA PHE A 43 51.56 17.90 -8.83
C PHE A 43 52.10 17.32 -10.15
N GLY A 44 51.30 16.52 -10.87
CA GLY A 44 51.64 16.08 -12.23
C GLY A 44 51.69 17.24 -13.23
N TRP A 45 50.81 18.22 -13.08
CA TRP A 45 50.79 19.45 -13.89
C TRP A 45 51.97 20.38 -13.60
N LEU A 46 52.42 20.42 -12.33
CA LEU A 46 53.50 21.30 -11.88
C LEU A 46 54.87 20.92 -12.44
N ILE A 47 55.09 19.62 -12.63
CA ILE A 47 56.40 19.08 -13.01
C ILE A 47 56.48 18.77 -14.52
N LEU A 48 55.36 18.40 -15.17
CA LEU A 48 55.44 17.70 -16.47
C LEU A 48 54.66 18.32 -17.63
N LYS A 49 54.27 19.60 -17.56
CA LYS A 49 53.60 20.27 -18.68
C LYS A 49 54.52 20.55 -19.89
N GLY A 50 55.35 19.59 -20.30
CA GLY A 50 56.21 19.66 -21.47
C GLY A 50 55.94 18.54 -22.44
N ALA A 51 55.27 18.89 -23.53
CA ALA A 51 55.32 18.26 -24.85
C ALA A 51 54.18 18.83 -25.70
N ASN A 52 54.42 19.97 -26.35
CA ASN A 52 53.83 20.17 -27.67
C ASN A 52 54.86 19.65 -28.68
N PRO A 53 54.49 18.83 -29.68
CA PRO A 53 55.43 18.48 -30.75
C PRO A 53 55.87 19.76 -31.46
N ILE A 54 57.17 20.04 -31.41
CA ILE A 54 57.76 21.19 -32.10
C ILE A 54 57.61 20.98 -33.61
N ALA A 55 57.07 21.98 -34.30
CA ALA A 55 57.11 22.06 -35.75
C ALA A 55 58.57 22.05 -36.23
N LYS A 56 58.86 21.26 -37.29
CA LYS A 56 60.20 21.02 -37.87
C LYS A 56 61.16 22.22 -37.75
N PRO A 57 62.43 21.99 -37.37
CA PRO A 57 63.40 23.06 -37.17
C PRO A 57 63.55 23.91 -38.44
N ARG A 58 63.51 25.23 -38.25
CA ARG A 58 63.83 26.22 -39.28
C ARG A 58 65.35 26.23 -39.50
N ALA A 59 65.76 26.45 -40.75
CA ALA A 59 67.14 26.29 -41.23
C ALA A 59 68.21 26.96 -40.35
N ALA A 60 69.36 26.28 -40.27
CA ALA A 60 70.51 26.51 -39.41
C ALA A 60 70.98 27.97 -39.35
N GLN A 61 71.13 28.47 -38.12
CA GLN A 61 71.87 29.68 -37.77
C GLN A 61 73.23 29.23 -37.19
N GLU A 62 74.32 29.90 -37.58
CA GLU A 62 75.69 29.59 -37.15
C GLU A 62 75.80 29.51 -35.62
N ILE A 63 76.31 28.38 -35.12
CA ILE A 63 76.53 28.08 -33.71
C ILE A 63 77.72 28.92 -33.23
N PRO A 64 77.57 29.88 -32.29
CA PRO A 64 78.71 30.53 -31.64
C PRO A 64 79.44 29.49 -30.78
N PRO A 65 80.79 29.56 -30.64
CA PRO A 65 81.52 28.69 -29.74
C PRO A 65 81.01 28.84 -28.30
N ASP A 66 80.82 27.70 -27.63
CA ASP A 66 80.56 27.62 -26.19
C ASP A 66 81.65 28.40 -25.43
N ILE A 67 81.21 29.21 -24.45
CA ILE A 67 82.00 29.92 -23.42
C ILE A 67 82.48 31.33 -23.81
N MET A 68 81.77 32.36 -23.32
CA MET A 68 82.34 33.69 -23.13
C MET A 68 82.85 33.87 -21.68
N GLY A 69 84.18 33.83 -21.53
CA GLY A 69 84.98 34.62 -20.58
C GLY A 69 84.72 34.45 -19.08
N LEU A 70 85.40 33.51 -18.45
CA LEU A 70 85.89 33.74 -17.08
C LEU A 70 86.96 34.84 -17.17
N THR A 71 86.77 35.98 -16.52
CA THR A 71 87.85 36.92 -16.25
C THR A 71 88.82 36.25 -15.28
N ALA A 72 89.75 35.45 -15.82
CA ALA A 72 90.73 34.74 -15.03
C ALA A 72 91.65 35.76 -14.33
N GLY A 73 91.49 35.92 -13.02
CA GLY A 73 92.59 36.34 -12.17
C GLY A 73 93.76 35.37 -12.40
N GLY A 74 94.96 35.91 -12.61
CA GLY A 74 96.11 35.21 -13.16
C GLY A 74 96.52 33.88 -12.49
N PRO A 75 97.39 33.11 -13.16
CA PRO A 75 97.78 31.76 -12.76
C PRO A 75 98.52 31.78 -11.42
N GLY A 76 97.87 31.29 -10.36
CA GLY A 76 98.49 31.07 -9.04
C GLY A 76 97.66 31.46 -7.82
N GLY A 77 96.52 32.14 -7.98
CA GLY A 77 95.70 32.55 -6.84
C GLY A 77 94.55 31.58 -6.55
N SER A 78 94.54 30.94 -5.38
CA SER A 78 93.35 30.36 -4.73
C SER A 78 92.36 31.46 -4.30
N GLY A 79 92.09 32.41 -5.19
CA GLY A 79 91.23 33.56 -4.93
C GLY A 79 89.77 33.25 -5.27
N VAL A 80 88.87 33.64 -4.37
CA VAL A 80 87.42 33.69 -4.61
C VAL A 80 87.17 34.45 -5.93
N GLY A 81 86.65 33.75 -6.94
CA GLY A 81 86.32 34.37 -8.22
C GLY A 81 85.02 35.16 -8.08
N ARG A 82 85.00 36.44 -8.51
CA ARG A 82 83.75 37.21 -8.66
C ARG A 82 83.12 36.91 -10.02
N GLY A 83 81.83 36.58 -10.01
CA GLY A 83 81.02 36.38 -11.22
C GLY A 83 81.27 35.02 -11.89
N LEU A 84 80.51 33.99 -11.54
CA LEU A 84 80.40 32.79 -12.39
C LEU A 84 79.33 33.04 -13.45
N ARG A 85 79.60 32.65 -14.70
CA ARG A 85 78.59 32.52 -15.74
C ARG A 85 78.90 31.28 -16.58
N VAL A 86 78.03 30.28 -16.55
CA VAL A 86 78.15 29.04 -17.32
C VAL A 86 76.92 28.92 -18.21
N GLU A 87 77.12 28.92 -19.53
CA GLU A 87 76.08 28.60 -20.50
C GLU A 87 76.26 27.15 -20.95
N LEU A 88 75.15 26.42 -21.02
CA LEU A 88 75.13 25.00 -21.35
C LEU A 88 74.27 24.82 -22.61
N ALA A 89 74.78 24.08 -23.59
CA ALA A 89 74.03 23.63 -24.76
C ALA A 89 73.23 22.35 -24.45
N ASP A 90 72.14 22.08 -25.17
CA ASP A 90 71.39 20.82 -25.07
C ASP A 90 72.20 19.69 -25.72
N ARG A 91 72.33 18.57 -25.01
CA ARG A 91 73.15 17.43 -25.45
C ARG A 91 72.65 16.80 -26.76
N GLN A 92 71.34 16.85 -27.01
CA GLN A 92 70.71 16.32 -28.22
C GLN A 92 70.54 17.38 -29.30
N ASP A 93 70.58 18.67 -28.92
CA ASP A 93 70.50 19.80 -29.83
C ASP A 93 71.47 20.92 -29.39
N PRO A 94 72.74 20.88 -29.83
CA PRO A 94 73.74 21.88 -29.45
C PRO A 94 73.37 23.32 -29.85
N THR A 95 72.41 23.51 -30.78
CA THR A 95 71.93 24.84 -31.18
C THR A 95 71.01 25.47 -30.14
N ARG A 96 70.47 24.67 -29.23
CA ARG A 96 69.59 25.12 -28.15
C ARG A 96 70.39 25.25 -26.85
N ARG A 97 70.31 26.42 -26.22
CA ARG A 97 70.76 26.60 -24.83
C ARG A 97 69.89 25.75 -23.91
N SER A 98 70.49 24.87 -23.11
CA SER A 98 69.80 24.03 -22.12
C SER A 98 69.77 24.67 -20.75
N ALA A 99 70.80 25.42 -20.36
CA ALA A 99 70.84 26.16 -19.09
C ALA A 99 71.82 27.34 -19.10
N LEU A 100 71.64 28.26 -18.15
CA LEU A 100 72.55 29.37 -17.82
C LEU A 100 72.66 29.46 -16.29
N ILE A 101 73.85 29.26 -15.74
CA ILE A 101 74.13 29.35 -14.30
C ILE A 101 74.97 30.60 -14.05
N THR A 102 74.55 31.44 -13.12
CA THR A 102 75.27 32.64 -12.68
C THR A 102 75.47 32.63 -11.17
N SER A 103 76.57 33.18 -10.66
CA SER A 103 76.75 33.45 -9.22
C SER A 103 77.60 34.69 -8.98
N GLU A 104 77.40 35.38 -7.86
CA GLU A 104 78.20 36.56 -7.52
C GLU A 104 79.63 36.17 -7.11
N THR A 105 79.77 35.06 -6.38
CA THR A 105 81.05 34.49 -6.00
C THR A 105 81.08 33.01 -6.30
N ILE A 106 82.26 32.49 -6.62
CA ILE A 106 82.53 31.06 -6.68
C ILE A 106 83.88 30.75 -6.03
N GLU A 107 83.87 29.82 -5.08
CA GLU A 107 85.03 29.32 -4.36
C GLU A 107 85.20 27.82 -4.67
N PRO A 108 86.32 27.41 -5.28
CA PRO A 108 86.59 25.99 -5.49
C PRO A 108 86.84 25.31 -4.14
N LEU A 109 86.20 24.16 -3.94
CA LEU A 109 86.39 23.26 -2.81
C LEU A 109 87.15 22.00 -3.29
N GLU A 110 87.59 21.17 -2.35
CA GLU A 110 88.23 19.89 -2.67
C GLU A 110 87.30 18.96 -3.47
N ALA A 111 87.90 18.03 -4.23
CA ALA A 111 87.19 17.01 -5.00
C ALA A 111 86.20 17.54 -6.06
N ARG A 112 86.60 18.60 -6.80
CA ARG A 112 85.81 19.20 -7.90
C ARG A 112 84.43 19.73 -7.45
N ARG A 113 84.38 20.20 -6.20
CA ARG A 113 83.22 20.88 -5.65
C ARG A 113 83.42 22.38 -5.70
N TYR A 114 82.34 23.14 -5.73
CA TYR A 114 82.37 24.60 -5.78
C TYR A 114 81.31 25.14 -4.83
N ALA A 115 81.68 26.09 -3.97
CA ALA A 115 80.73 26.90 -3.22
C ALA A 115 80.40 28.16 -4.03
N ALA A 116 79.14 28.55 -4.10
CA ALA A 116 78.68 29.73 -4.82
C ALA A 116 77.86 30.64 -3.90
N GLY A 117 78.13 31.95 -3.94
CA GLY A 117 77.32 32.99 -3.29
C GLY A 117 76.29 33.55 -4.27
N GLU A 118 75.04 33.68 -3.80
CA GLU A 118 73.88 34.08 -4.60
C GLU A 118 73.75 33.36 -5.96
N PRO A 119 73.80 32.01 -5.99
CA PRO A 119 73.65 31.29 -7.24
C PRO A 119 72.25 31.49 -7.83
N ALA A 120 72.21 31.69 -9.15
CA ALA A 120 70.99 31.67 -9.94
C ALA A 120 71.17 30.78 -11.16
N ALA A 121 70.21 29.90 -11.44
CA ALA A 121 70.22 29.00 -12.58
C ALA A 121 68.96 29.18 -13.42
N TRP A 122 69.13 29.29 -14.72
CA TRP A 122 68.08 29.23 -15.72
C TRP A 122 68.18 27.90 -16.45
N VAL A 123 67.08 27.18 -16.58
CA VAL A 123 66.97 25.92 -17.31
C VAL A 123 65.89 26.09 -18.37
N PHE A 124 66.26 25.92 -19.64
CA PHE A 124 65.38 26.09 -20.78
C PHE A 124 64.77 24.73 -21.14
N LEU A 125 63.47 24.56 -20.92
CA LEU A 125 62.76 23.30 -21.16
C LEU A 125 62.45 23.11 -22.66
N ARG A 126 62.21 21.86 -23.07
CA ARG A 126 61.98 21.51 -24.49
C ARG A 126 60.69 22.11 -25.06
N ASP A 127 59.72 22.34 -24.20
CA ASP A 127 58.42 22.93 -24.55
C ASP A 127 58.44 24.47 -24.68
N GLY A 128 59.61 25.10 -24.49
CA GLY A 128 59.79 26.55 -24.55
C GLY A 128 59.63 27.28 -23.22
N ARG A 129 59.24 26.59 -22.14
CA ARG A 129 59.21 27.16 -20.78
C ARG A 129 60.62 27.33 -20.22
N THR A 130 60.76 28.20 -19.22
CA THR A 130 62.03 28.43 -18.55
C THR A 130 61.87 28.28 -17.03
N LEU A 131 62.70 27.46 -16.41
CA LEU A 131 62.81 27.35 -14.95
C LEU A 131 63.96 28.25 -14.48
N TRP A 132 63.69 29.13 -13.53
CA TRP A 132 64.68 29.95 -12.85
C TRP A 132 64.77 29.52 -11.39
N VAL A 133 65.98 29.32 -10.86
CA VAL A 133 66.23 28.95 -9.46
C VAL A 133 67.22 29.95 -8.87
N ARG A 134 66.96 30.50 -7.70
CA ARG A 134 67.88 31.37 -6.93
C ARG A 134 67.98 30.88 -5.48
N ALA A 135 69.14 31.04 -4.85
CA ALA A 135 69.33 30.86 -3.41
C ALA A 135 70.39 31.82 -2.86
N ASP A 136 70.55 31.87 -1.53
CA ASP A 136 71.60 32.65 -0.87
C ASP A 136 72.98 32.01 -1.06
N ARG A 137 73.04 30.68 -1.02
CA ARG A 137 74.26 29.87 -1.18
C ARG A 137 74.00 28.64 -2.05
N GLY A 138 75.05 28.13 -2.67
CA GLY A 138 75.00 26.85 -3.38
C GLY A 138 76.29 26.06 -3.28
N ARG A 139 76.19 24.75 -3.44
CA ARG A 139 77.33 23.83 -3.53
C ARG A 139 77.13 22.93 -4.74
N PHE A 140 78.07 22.91 -5.66
CA PHE A 140 77.96 22.17 -6.92
C PHE A 140 79.12 21.20 -7.09
N ALA A 141 78.84 19.99 -7.55
CA ALA A 141 79.84 19.04 -8.03
C ALA A 141 79.86 19.11 -9.56
N MET A 142 80.95 19.63 -10.14
CA MET A 142 81.09 19.81 -11.58
C MET A 142 82.26 18.96 -12.07
N PRO A 143 82.10 18.13 -13.11
CA PRO A 143 83.20 17.29 -13.61
C PRO A 143 84.38 18.12 -14.11
N ALA A 144 84.08 19.28 -14.68
CA ALA A 144 84.99 20.36 -15.04
C ALA A 144 84.27 21.71 -14.88
N ARG A 145 85.02 22.81 -14.77
CA ARG A 145 84.50 24.15 -14.43
C ARG A 145 83.57 24.73 -15.51
N ASP A 146 83.66 24.21 -16.72
CA ASP A 146 82.89 24.54 -17.93
C ASP A 146 81.77 23.54 -18.23
N GLN A 147 81.61 22.48 -17.42
CA GLN A 147 80.54 21.49 -17.58
C GLN A 147 79.39 21.73 -16.62
N ALA A 148 78.21 21.23 -16.95
CA ALA A 148 77.05 21.30 -16.07
C ALA A 148 77.33 20.62 -14.71
N PRO A 149 76.78 21.14 -13.61
CA PRO A 149 76.86 20.44 -12.34
C PRO A 149 76.10 19.11 -12.44
N GLU A 150 76.77 18.01 -12.12
CA GLU A 150 76.14 16.69 -12.07
C GLU A 150 75.24 16.57 -10.83
N ARG A 151 75.65 17.20 -9.73
CA ARG A 151 74.94 17.26 -8.46
C ARG A 151 75.10 18.62 -7.84
N GLY A 152 74.14 19.04 -7.04
CA GLY A 152 74.29 20.26 -6.27
C GLY A 152 73.22 20.47 -5.22
N GLU A 153 73.48 21.47 -4.40
CA GLU A 153 72.61 21.93 -3.32
C GLU A 153 72.48 23.45 -3.42
N PHE A 154 71.26 23.95 -3.25
CA PHE A 154 70.92 25.34 -3.03
C PHE A 154 70.45 25.49 -1.58
N GLU A 155 70.95 26.50 -0.86
CA GLU A 155 70.69 26.71 0.57
C GLU A 155 70.38 28.20 0.85
N GLY A 156 69.36 28.46 1.67
CA GLY A 156 68.89 29.78 2.07
C GLY A 156 67.96 30.42 1.02
N ASN A 157 66.73 30.73 1.43
CA ASN A 157 65.72 31.42 0.62
C ASN A 157 65.60 30.89 -0.82
N VAL A 158 65.60 29.56 -0.99
CA VAL A 158 65.53 28.94 -2.31
C VAL A 158 64.19 29.30 -2.97
N LEU A 159 64.27 29.96 -4.12
CA LEU A 159 63.14 30.38 -4.93
C LEU A 159 63.31 29.82 -6.33
N ALA A 160 62.43 28.89 -6.72
CA ALA A 160 62.35 28.36 -8.07
C ALA A 160 61.05 28.83 -8.74
N ARG A 161 61.13 29.32 -9.98
CA ARG A 161 59.98 29.86 -10.72
C ARG A 161 59.97 29.37 -12.15
N VAL A 162 58.82 28.94 -12.65
CA VAL A 162 58.63 28.49 -14.04
C VAL A 162 57.88 29.56 -14.82
N PHE A 163 58.41 29.96 -15.97
CA PHE A 163 57.82 30.94 -16.87
C PHE A 163 57.30 30.28 -18.14
N ALA A 164 56.26 30.86 -18.76
CA ALA A 164 55.67 30.33 -20.00
C ALA A 164 56.67 30.32 -21.16
N SER A 165 57.50 31.34 -21.28
CA SER A 165 58.67 31.37 -22.17
C SER A 165 59.60 32.52 -21.84
N GLY A 166 60.86 32.44 -22.29
CA GLY A 166 61.84 33.52 -22.23
C GLY A 166 62.49 33.71 -20.86
N MET A 167 63.29 34.78 -20.74
CA MET A 167 63.96 35.20 -19.50
C MET A 167 63.41 36.59 -19.13
N PRO A 168 62.43 36.70 -18.22
CA PRO A 168 61.98 38.02 -17.77
C PRO A 168 63.13 38.80 -17.13
N GLU A 169 63.15 40.12 -17.36
CA GLU A 169 64.18 41.03 -16.85
C GLU A 169 64.23 41.06 -15.32
N ALA A 170 63.05 40.97 -14.66
CA ALA A 170 62.90 40.90 -13.22
C ALA A 170 62.27 39.55 -12.80
N PRO A 171 63.05 38.43 -12.83
CA PRO A 171 62.50 37.10 -12.61
C PRO A 171 61.96 36.89 -11.20
N ALA A 172 62.37 37.68 -10.21
CA ALA A 172 61.84 37.59 -8.84
C ALA A 172 60.40 38.11 -8.70
N THR A 173 59.95 39.02 -9.57
CA THR A 173 58.62 39.67 -9.48
C THR A 173 57.74 39.42 -10.69
N ALA A 174 58.29 38.94 -11.81
CA ALA A 174 57.52 38.58 -13.00
C ALA A 174 56.45 37.52 -12.70
N PRO A 175 55.29 37.51 -13.38
CA PRO A 175 54.28 36.47 -13.20
C PRO A 175 54.84 35.12 -13.64
N ALA A 176 54.97 34.19 -12.69
CA ALA A 176 55.39 32.82 -12.96
C ALA A 176 54.16 31.91 -13.10
N LEU A 177 54.27 30.89 -13.94
CA LEU A 177 53.31 29.78 -14.00
C LEU A 177 53.31 28.99 -12.69
N THR A 178 54.50 28.83 -12.13
CA THR A 178 54.78 28.04 -10.92
C THR A 178 55.84 28.75 -10.11
N GLU A 179 55.68 28.77 -8.80
CA GLU A 179 56.63 29.28 -7.82
C GLU A 179 56.83 28.23 -6.74
N ILE A 180 58.08 27.95 -6.42
CA ILE A 180 58.53 26.94 -5.45
C ILE A 180 59.43 27.67 -4.46
N ARG A 181 59.13 27.57 -3.17
CA ARG A 181 59.89 28.15 -2.07
C ARG A 181 60.35 27.05 -1.12
N ALA A 182 61.62 27.06 -0.77
CA ALA A 182 62.22 26.13 0.18
C ALA A 182 63.40 26.76 0.92
N GLN A 183 63.87 26.11 1.98
CA GLN A 183 65.13 26.51 2.64
C GLN A 183 66.35 25.83 2.03
N ARG A 184 66.17 24.63 1.48
CA ARG A 184 67.23 23.82 0.89
C ARG A 184 66.67 22.99 -0.27
N LEU A 185 67.42 22.87 -1.35
CA LEU A 185 67.07 22.09 -2.53
C LEU A 185 68.32 21.37 -3.04
N GLU A 186 68.26 20.06 -3.10
CA GLU A 186 69.32 19.18 -3.60
C GLU A 186 68.88 18.59 -4.93
N PHE A 187 69.79 18.52 -5.90
CA PHE A 187 69.54 17.90 -7.18
C PHE A 187 70.66 16.93 -7.57
N ASP A 188 70.28 15.88 -8.27
CA ASP A 188 71.19 14.94 -8.94
C ASP A 188 70.72 14.80 -10.40
N LEU A 189 71.52 15.26 -11.35
CA LEU A 189 71.22 15.15 -12.78
C LEU A 189 71.67 13.81 -13.36
N THR A 190 72.53 13.06 -12.67
CA THR A 190 72.96 11.70 -13.09
C THR A 190 71.86 10.68 -12.85
N LEU A 191 71.14 10.85 -11.74
CA LEU A 191 69.90 10.15 -11.40
C LEU A 191 68.82 11.23 -11.27
N PRO A 192 68.15 11.62 -12.37
CA PRO A 192 67.34 12.84 -12.45
C PRO A 192 66.36 12.98 -11.28
N SER A 193 66.81 13.60 -10.20
CA SER A 193 66.11 13.62 -8.93
C SER A 193 66.34 14.92 -8.20
N LEU A 194 65.35 15.26 -7.41
CA LEU A 194 65.25 16.50 -6.66
C LEU A 194 64.83 16.14 -5.24
N THR A 195 65.56 16.62 -4.23
CA THR A 195 65.23 16.45 -2.82
C THR A 195 65.16 17.81 -2.15
N ILE A 196 64.09 18.07 -1.42
CA ILE A 196 63.83 19.34 -0.73
C ILE A 196 63.60 18.99 0.75
N PRO A 197 64.66 18.96 1.57
CA PRO A 197 64.52 18.71 3.00
C PRO A 197 63.84 19.88 3.71
N GLY A 198 62.98 19.58 4.68
CA GLY A 198 62.20 20.58 5.40
C GLY A 198 61.02 21.12 4.59
N ARG A 199 60.56 22.34 4.94
CA ARG A 199 59.34 22.93 4.39
C ARG A 199 59.48 23.34 2.92
N LEU A 200 58.51 22.92 2.13
CA LEU A 200 58.30 23.24 0.73
C LEU A 200 56.96 23.96 0.59
N SER A 201 56.94 25.09 -0.12
CA SER A 201 55.71 25.74 -0.57
C SER A 201 55.73 25.88 -2.07
N VAL A 202 54.63 25.55 -2.71
CA VAL A 202 54.49 25.58 -4.16
C VAL A 202 53.19 26.28 -4.52
N VAL A 203 53.24 27.27 -5.41
CA VAL A 203 52.08 27.98 -5.93
C VAL A 203 52.12 27.88 -7.44
N SER A 204 51.06 27.40 -8.06
CA SER A 204 51.02 27.19 -9.50
C SER A 204 49.60 27.37 -10.02
N GLY A 205 49.35 28.47 -10.74
CA GLY A 205 48.03 28.84 -11.24
C GLY A 205 46.93 28.74 -10.18
N ALA A 206 46.00 27.80 -10.38
CA ALA A 206 44.87 27.53 -9.49
C ALA A 206 45.26 26.81 -8.20
N MET A 207 46.45 26.24 -8.10
CA MET A 207 46.83 25.37 -7.00
C MET A 207 47.89 26.02 -6.11
N SER A 208 47.78 25.84 -4.81
CA SER A 208 48.89 25.94 -3.87
C SER A 208 49.08 24.63 -3.10
N PHE A 209 50.30 24.38 -2.67
CA PHE A 209 50.72 23.18 -2.01
C PHE A 209 51.77 23.55 -0.95
N GLU A 210 51.67 22.95 0.23
CA GLU A 210 52.69 22.99 1.26
C GLU A 210 52.98 21.56 1.76
N GLY A 211 54.26 21.25 1.95
CA GLY A 211 54.73 19.92 2.33
C GLY A 211 56.06 19.95 3.07
N GLU A 212 56.47 18.82 3.64
CA GLU A 212 57.81 18.63 4.22
C GLU A 212 58.55 17.43 3.61
N ASP A 213 59.87 17.58 3.44
CA ASP A 213 60.77 16.51 3.03
C ASP A 213 60.38 15.87 1.68
N ALA A 214 60.33 16.70 0.63
CA ALA A 214 59.91 16.27 -0.69
C ALA A 214 61.06 15.61 -1.48
N ARG A 215 60.74 14.58 -2.26
CA ARG A 215 61.64 13.90 -3.18
C ARG A 215 60.91 13.64 -4.49
N ALA A 216 61.51 14.04 -5.60
CA ALA A 216 61.01 13.75 -6.94
C ALA A 216 62.09 13.05 -7.78
N VAL A 217 61.68 12.08 -8.60
CA VAL A 217 62.53 11.35 -9.55
C VAL A 217 61.85 11.40 -10.91
N PHE A 218 62.61 11.73 -11.94
CA PHE A 218 62.11 11.96 -13.30
C PHE A 218 62.72 10.95 -14.28
N ASP A 219 61.92 10.48 -15.23
CA ASP A 219 62.41 9.81 -16.43
C ASP A 219 62.44 10.85 -17.57
N GLN A 220 63.64 11.32 -17.89
CA GLN A 220 63.85 12.31 -18.95
C GLN A 220 63.54 11.76 -20.35
N VAL A 221 63.66 10.45 -20.57
CA VAL A 221 63.45 9.82 -21.88
C VAL A 221 61.95 9.68 -22.15
N ARG A 222 61.19 9.31 -21.12
CA ARG A 222 59.73 9.14 -21.22
C ARG A 222 58.93 10.38 -20.79
N GLU A 223 59.62 11.44 -20.40
CA GLU A 223 59.03 12.72 -19.98
C GLU A 223 57.93 12.54 -18.90
N LYS A 224 58.22 11.71 -17.89
CA LYS A 224 57.29 11.40 -16.79
C LYS A 224 57.96 11.46 -15.42
N VAL A 225 57.16 11.60 -14.38
CA VAL A 225 57.60 11.46 -12.98
C VAL A 225 57.59 9.98 -12.65
N GLU A 226 58.73 9.43 -12.22
CA GLU A 226 58.82 8.05 -11.76
C GLU A 226 58.46 7.94 -10.28
N LEU A 227 58.76 8.97 -9.49
CA LEU A 227 58.37 9.04 -8.10
C LEU A 227 58.25 10.50 -7.69
N LEU A 228 57.19 10.83 -6.98
CA LEU A 228 57.14 11.99 -6.12
C LEU A 228 56.73 11.49 -4.74
N ARG A 229 57.48 11.88 -3.72
CA ARG A 229 57.21 11.51 -2.35
C ARG A 229 57.39 12.72 -1.43
N ILE A 230 56.47 12.93 -0.51
CA ILE A 230 56.54 13.99 0.51
C ILE A 230 56.25 13.30 1.83
N GLU A 231 57.19 13.30 2.77
CA GLU A 231 57.12 12.40 3.93
C GLU A 231 56.10 12.86 4.98
N ARG A 232 55.90 14.17 5.15
CA ARG A 232 55.10 14.73 6.25
C ARG A 232 54.27 15.95 5.84
N THR A 233 53.16 16.13 6.54
CA THR A 233 52.26 17.30 6.53
C THR A 233 52.03 17.91 5.16
N LEU A 234 50.98 17.48 4.49
CA LEU A 234 50.54 18.03 3.23
C LEU A 234 49.34 18.97 3.44
N VAL A 235 49.39 20.17 2.88
CA VAL A 235 48.21 21.01 2.64
C VAL A 235 48.18 21.42 1.17
N LEU A 236 47.16 20.97 0.44
CA LEU A 236 46.96 21.29 -0.96
C LEU A 236 45.66 22.06 -1.12
N THR A 237 45.73 23.24 -1.73
CA THR A 237 44.57 24.07 -2.03
C THR A 237 44.41 24.23 -3.54
N PHE A 238 43.20 24.08 -4.07
CA PHE A 238 42.88 24.31 -5.47
C PHE A 238 41.71 25.28 -5.57
N ASP A 239 42.00 26.47 -6.08
CA ASP A 239 41.06 27.54 -6.35
C ASP A 239 40.83 27.67 -7.86
N PRO A 240 39.72 27.15 -8.39
CA PRO A 240 39.43 27.24 -9.82
C PRO A 240 39.24 28.68 -10.30
N ALA A 241 38.94 29.65 -9.43
CA ALA A 241 38.84 31.06 -9.81
C ALA A 241 40.22 31.61 -10.22
N ASN A 242 41.30 31.08 -9.65
CA ASN A 242 42.67 31.44 -10.01
C ASN A 242 43.11 30.81 -11.34
N GLU A 243 42.44 29.74 -11.81
CA GLU A 243 42.71 29.17 -13.15
C GLU A 243 42.37 30.18 -14.26
N ALA A 244 41.25 30.90 -14.10
CA ALA A 244 40.85 31.93 -15.05
C ALA A 244 41.77 33.16 -15.04
N LYS A 245 42.44 33.42 -13.91
CA LYS A 245 43.40 34.52 -13.73
C LYS A 245 44.83 34.13 -14.14
N ALA A 246 45.11 32.84 -14.31
CA ALA A 246 46.45 32.38 -14.68
C ALA A 246 46.86 32.99 -16.04
N PRO A 247 48.12 33.46 -16.19
CA PRO A 247 48.60 33.99 -17.46
C PRO A 247 48.36 32.95 -18.55
N ARG A 248 47.42 33.24 -19.45
CA ARG A 248 47.21 32.41 -20.64
C ARG A 248 48.51 32.48 -21.44
N GLU A 249 48.98 31.31 -21.87
CA GLU A 249 50.06 31.24 -22.85
C GLU A 249 49.67 32.20 -23.97
N PRO A 250 50.48 33.23 -24.26
CA PRO A 250 50.11 34.27 -25.22
C PRO A 250 49.73 33.56 -26.50
N ASP A 251 48.47 33.73 -26.93
CA ASP A 251 47.91 33.05 -28.08
C ASP A 251 48.87 33.23 -29.24
N ARG A 252 49.65 32.19 -29.53
CA ARG A 252 50.56 32.19 -30.66
C ARG A 252 49.65 32.47 -31.85
N PRO A 253 49.83 33.60 -32.58
CA PRO A 253 48.87 34.05 -33.57
C PRO A 253 48.55 32.88 -34.47
N ALA A 254 47.29 32.45 -34.42
CA ALA A 254 46.84 31.24 -35.08
C ALA A 254 47.10 31.41 -36.57
N ALA A 255 48.19 30.81 -37.05
CA ALA A 255 48.37 30.65 -38.48
C ALA A 255 47.15 29.86 -38.95
N ALA A 256 46.38 30.44 -39.86
CA ALA A 256 45.08 29.94 -40.33
C ALA A 256 45.18 28.63 -41.16
N GLY A 257 46.07 27.73 -40.80
CA GLY A 257 46.12 26.36 -41.31
C GLY A 257 45.19 25.46 -40.50
N VAL A 258 44.53 24.55 -41.19
CA VAL A 258 43.78 23.42 -40.62
C VAL A 258 44.59 22.82 -39.48
N GLN A 259 44.15 23.01 -38.23
CA GLN A 259 44.77 22.37 -37.08
C GLN A 259 44.59 20.85 -37.27
N THR A 260 45.65 20.19 -37.70
CA THR A 260 45.70 18.73 -37.65
C THR A 260 45.54 18.37 -36.18
N PRO A 261 44.56 17.52 -35.80
CA PRO A 261 44.37 17.16 -34.40
C PRO A 261 45.69 16.69 -33.82
N ALA A 262 46.17 17.38 -32.79
CA ALA A 262 47.43 17.04 -32.15
C ALA A 262 47.37 15.57 -31.74
N THR A 263 48.34 14.77 -32.19
CA THR A 263 48.48 13.39 -31.75
C THR A 263 48.50 13.38 -30.22
N PRO A 264 47.60 12.64 -29.55
CA PRO A 264 47.58 12.61 -28.09
C PRO A 264 48.94 12.15 -27.59
N GLY A 265 49.50 12.87 -26.61
CA GLY A 265 50.76 12.50 -25.98
C GLY A 265 50.69 11.09 -25.35
N PRO A 266 51.84 10.51 -24.96
CA PRO A 266 51.88 9.17 -24.39
C PRO A 266 50.94 9.06 -23.19
N GLU A 267 50.27 7.91 -23.09
CA GLU A 267 49.41 7.58 -21.96
C GLU A 267 50.29 7.23 -20.75
N VAL A 268 50.01 7.86 -19.61
CA VAL A 268 50.65 7.54 -18.33
C VAL A 268 49.57 7.46 -17.26
N ILE A 269 49.54 6.34 -16.54
CA ILE A 269 48.65 6.12 -15.41
C ILE A 269 49.45 6.35 -14.13
N TYR A 270 48.98 7.26 -13.28
CA TYR A 270 49.60 7.54 -11.99
C TYR A 270 48.73 7.00 -10.86
N GLN A 271 49.38 6.34 -9.89
CA GLN A 271 48.82 6.02 -8.59
C GLN A 271 49.27 7.09 -7.59
N ILE A 272 48.31 7.62 -6.83
CA ILE A 272 48.51 8.58 -5.76
C ILE A 272 48.13 7.89 -4.45
N THR A 273 48.99 7.95 -3.45
CA THR A 273 48.71 7.42 -2.11
C THR A 273 48.97 8.51 -1.08
N LEU A 274 47.96 8.82 -0.27
CA LEU A 274 48.07 9.63 0.94
C LEU A 274 47.95 8.70 2.14
N GLY A 275 49.05 8.53 2.87
CA GLY A 275 49.07 7.76 4.11
C GLY A 275 48.65 8.59 5.32
N GLY A 276 47.96 7.98 6.28
CA GLY A 276 47.53 8.65 7.52
C GLY A 276 46.24 9.46 7.35
N PRO A 277 45.80 10.18 8.41
CA PRO A 277 44.57 10.95 8.38
C PRO A 277 44.55 11.94 7.20
N VAL A 278 43.50 11.84 6.39
CA VAL A 278 43.23 12.75 5.28
C VAL A 278 41.97 13.53 5.60
N ARG A 279 42.03 14.84 5.43
CA ARG A 279 40.88 15.75 5.48
C ARG A 279 40.80 16.49 4.16
N ALA A 280 39.59 16.66 3.68
CA ALA A 280 39.31 17.24 2.40
C ALA A 280 38.08 18.11 2.50
N SER A 281 38.09 19.32 1.96
CA SER A 281 36.93 20.21 2.02
C SER A 281 36.72 20.98 0.73
N ARG A 282 35.46 21.18 0.35
CA ARG A 282 35.03 22.04 -0.77
C ARG A 282 33.58 22.48 -0.57
N GLY A 283 33.30 23.77 -0.57
CA GLY A 283 31.93 24.29 -0.67
C GLY A 283 30.94 23.76 0.36
N GLY A 284 31.32 23.71 1.65
CA GLY A 284 30.48 23.18 2.74
C GLY A 284 30.52 21.66 2.89
N ILE A 285 31.21 20.97 1.99
CA ILE A 285 31.39 19.53 2.01
C ILE A 285 32.76 19.20 2.58
N GLU A 286 32.84 18.20 3.45
CA GLU A 286 34.05 17.74 4.12
C GLU A 286 34.16 16.21 4.04
N ALA A 287 35.28 15.69 3.54
CA ALA A 287 35.59 14.27 3.54
C ALA A 287 36.79 13.99 4.46
N THR A 288 36.70 12.94 5.28
CA THR A 288 37.76 12.50 6.19
C THR A 288 37.99 11.00 6.09
N GLY A 289 39.24 10.57 6.21
CA GLY A 289 39.62 9.15 6.18
C GLY A 289 40.98 8.91 6.83
N LEU A 290 41.36 7.64 6.96
CA LEU A 290 42.67 7.18 7.44
C LEU A 290 43.72 7.08 6.32
N GLY A 291 43.31 7.35 5.08
CA GLY A 291 44.17 7.41 3.91
C GLY A 291 43.35 7.63 2.65
N LEU A 292 44.02 7.96 1.55
CA LEU A 292 43.40 8.12 0.24
C LEU A 292 44.28 7.51 -0.83
N GLU A 293 43.66 6.73 -1.72
CA GLU A 293 44.29 6.21 -2.93
C GLU A 293 43.61 6.84 -4.14
N GLY A 294 44.38 7.42 -5.07
CA GLY A 294 43.90 7.94 -6.34
C GLY A 294 44.56 7.20 -7.49
N VAL A 295 43.82 6.98 -8.57
CA VAL A 295 44.39 6.54 -9.85
C VAL A 295 43.91 7.48 -10.93
N LEU A 296 44.83 8.02 -11.72
CA LEU A 296 44.53 8.97 -12.78
C LEU A 296 45.22 8.56 -14.08
N ARG A 297 44.55 8.78 -15.21
CA ARG A 297 45.08 8.58 -16.55
C ARG A 297 45.34 9.93 -17.19
N THR A 298 46.57 10.13 -17.67
CA THR A 298 46.97 11.33 -18.38
C THR A 298 47.47 11.01 -19.77
N PHE A 299 47.36 11.97 -20.69
CA PHE A 299 47.87 11.92 -22.05
C PHE A 299 48.78 13.13 -22.26
N GLY A 300 50.08 12.89 -22.43
CA GLY A 300 51.07 13.98 -22.41
C GLY A 300 50.99 14.78 -21.11
N ASN A 301 50.85 14.08 -19.97
CA ASN A 301 50.74 14.65 -18.62
C ASN A 301 49.57 15.63 -18.43
N ARG A 302 48.51 15.49 -19.24
CA ARG A 302 47.24 16.23 -19.10
C ARG A 302 46.07 15.26 -18.95
N LEU A 303 45.09 15.66 -18.14
CA LEU A 303 43.78 15.01 -18.15
C LEU A 303 43.07 15.32 -19.47
N ARG A 304 42.32 14.35 -20.00
CA ARG A 304 41.47 14.59 -21.17
C ARG A 304 40.38 15.61 -20.82
N PRO A 305 39.94 16.46 -21.77
CA PRO A 305 38.70 17.21 -21.59
C PRO A 305 37.55 16.26 -21.24
N GLY A 306 36.82 16.52 -20.16
CA GLY A 306 35.74 15.65 -19.68
C GLY A 306 36.19 14.43 -18.86
N ALA A 307 37.49 14.22 -18.62
CA ALA A 307 38.00 13.24 -17.65
C ALA A 307 37.35 13.40 -16.27
N ILE A 308 36.90 14.63 -15.98
CA ILE A 308 36.15 15.03 -14.83
C ILE A 308 34.81 15.53 -15.35
N ALA A 309 33.76 14.74 -15.16
CA ALA A 309 32.44 15.20 -15.53
C ALA A 309 32.06 16.40 -14.64
N PRO A 310 31.45 17.45 -15.21
CA PRO A 310 31.03 18.60 -14.42
C PRO A 310 30.04 18.10 -13.37
N PHE A 311 30.34 18.38 -12.09
CA PHE A 311 29.41 18.03 -11.04
C PHE A 311 28.10 18.75 -11.33
N PRO A 312 26.97 18.04 -11.43
CA PRO A 312 25.77 18.66 -11.94
C PRO A 312 25.23 19.59 -10.86
N ARG A 313 25.57 20.88 -11.02
CA ARG A 313 25.30 21.94 -10.05
C ARG A 313 23.82 21.93 -9.73
N LEU A 314 23.50 21.73 -8.46
CA LEU A 314 22.17 21.95 -7.94
C LEU A 314 21.99 23.46 -7.80
N SER A 315 21.82 24.12 -8.95
CA SER A 315 21.60 25.56 -8.98
C SER A 315 20.37 25.87 -8.13
N ALA A 316 20.58 26.57 -7.02
CA ALA A 316 19.51 27.26 -6.34
C ALA A 316 19.13 28.40 -7.28
N ALA A 317 18.18 28.16 -8.18
CA ALA A 317 17.47 29.25 -8.82
C ALA A 317 16.83 30.02 -7.67
N THR A 318 17.40 31.18 -7.32
CA THR A 318 16.70 32.18 -6.52
C THR A 318 15.41 32.44 -7.29
N PRO A 319 14.22 32.11 -6.73
CA PRO A 319 12.97 32.48 -7.37
C PRO A 319 13.02 33.98 -7.63
N PRO A 320 12.74 34.48 -8.85
CA PRO A 320 12.64 35.92 -9.06
C PRO A 320 11.59 36.43 -8.07
N GLU A 321 11.96 37.36 -7.20
CA GLU A 321 11.02 37.97 -6.26
C GLU A 321 9.86 38.58 -7.08
N PRO A 322 8.62 38.08 -6.92
CA PRO A 322 7.48 38.65 -7.63
C PRO A 322 7.13 39.98 -6.96
N GLY A 323 7.58 41.09 -7.56
CA GLY A 323 7.15 42.43 -7.14
C GLY A 323 8.20 43.53 -7.16
N VAL A 324 9.49 43.24 -7.41
CA VAL A 324 10.49 44.31 -7.55
C VAL A 324 10.43 44.87 -8.97
N THR A 325 9.69 45.96 -9.14
CA THR A 325 9.77 46.82 -10.33
C THR A 325 11.22 47.20 -10.59
N THR A 326 11.65 46.99 -11.83
CA THR A 326 12.94 47.33 -12.44
C THR A 326 13.73 48.40 -11.68
N PRO A 327 14.84 48.06 -10.99
CA PRO A 327 15.79 49.07 -10.54
C PRO A 327 16.37 49.80 -11.74
N PRO A 328 16.65 51.12 -11.65
CA PRO A 328 17.26 51.86 -12.73
C PRO A 328 18.60 51.22 -13.13
N ALA A 329 18.80 51.06 -14.44
CA ALA A 329 20.02 50.54 -15.03
C ALA A 329 21.22 51.36 -14.56
N GLY A 330 22.15 50.72 -13.85
CA GLY A 330 23.47 51.32 -13.63
C GLY A 330 24.04 51.22 -12.22
N VAL A 331 23.95 50.08 -11.53
CA VAL A 331 25.04 49.59 -10.67
C VAL A 331 24.92 48.06 -10.64
N GLU A 332 25.74 47.36 -11.43
CA GLU A 332 25.95 45.93 -11.25
C GLU A 332 26.67 45.77 -9.90
N PRO A 333 26.04 45.18 -8.86
CA PRO A 333 26.75 44.97 -7.60
C PRO A 333 27.97 44.10 -7.89
N PRO A 334 29.15 44.41 -7.33
CA PRO A 334 30.34 43.60 -7.56
C PRO A 334 29.98 42.15 -7.20
N ALA A 335 30.16 41.24 -8.16
CA ALA A 335 29.95 39.82 -7.96
C ALA A 335 30.87 39.38 -6.82
N GLY A 336 30.35 39.39 -5.59
CA GLY A 336 31.10 38.98 -4.42
C GLY A 336 31.67 37.60 -4.68
N GLU A 337 33.00 37.48 -4.60
CA GLU A 337 33.73 36.22 -4.67
C GLU A 337 32.99 35.20 -3.80
N ARG A 338 32.31 34.24 -4.45
CA ARG A 338 31.57 33.21 -3.74
C ARG A 338 32.60 32.28 -3.11
N PRO A 339 32.75 32.21 -1.78
CA PRO A 339 33.82 31.45 -1.11
C PRO A 339 33.69 29.91 -1.21
N GLY A 340 32.95 29.39 -2.19
CA GLY A 340 32.43 28.02 -2.20
C GLY A 340 33.17 27.00 -3.06
N ASP A 341 34.03 27.39 -3.99
CA ASP A 341 34.58 26.44 -4.97
C ASP A 341 36.02 25.97 -4.68
N VAL A 342 36.71 26.58 -3.70
CA VAL A 342 38.07 26.20 -3.29
C VAL A 342 38.06 24.81 -2.65
N LEU A 343 38.88 23.90 -3.17
CA LEU A 343 39.18 22.65 -2.50
C LEU A 343 40.41 22.82 -1.62
N THR A 344 40.36 22.29 -0.39
CA THR A 344 41.53 22.03 0.44
C THR A 344 41.66 20.55 0.75
N ILE A 345 42.87 20.01 0.71
CA ILE A 345 43.24 18.65 1.13
C ILE A 345 44.36 18.78 2.14
N ALA A 346 44.18 18.24 3.33
CA ALA A 346 45.20 18.13 4.35
C ALA A 346 45.48 16.64 4.63
N CYS A 347 46.75 16.27 4.75
CA CYS A 347 47.16 14.92 5.13
C CYS A 347 48.35 14.97 6.07
N GLU A 348 48.34 14.16 7.13
CA GLU A 348 49.42 14.15 8.14
C GLU A 348 50.57 13.19 7.80
N GLY A 349 50.34 12.18 6.95
CA GLY A 349 51.36 11.20 6.56
C GLY A 349 51.87 11.41 5.12
N PRO A 350 52.56 10.39 4.56
CA PRO A 350 53.29 10.56 3.32
C PRO A 350 52.35 10.64 2.11
N LEU A 351 52.63 11.56 1.20
CA LEU A 351 52.10 11.56 -0.16
C LEU A 351 53.11 10.84 -1.07
N GLU A 352 52.64 9.87 -1.84
CA GLU A 352 53.41 9.20 -2.88
C GLU A 352 52.65 9.25 -4.21
N VAL A 353 53.31 9.66 -5.29
CA VAL A 353 52.80 9.62 -6.67
C VAL A 353 53.80 8.84 -7.50
N ARG A 354 53.33 7.78 -8.17
CA ARG A 354 54.16 6.92 -9.01
C ARG A 354 53.39 6.45 -10.24
N PRO A 355 54.05 6.19 -11.38
CA PRO A 355 53.39 5.57 -12.52
C PRO A 355 53.14 4.09 -12.24
N ILE A 356 52.08 3.56 -12.82
CA ILE A 356 51.74 2.14 -12.80
C ILE A 356 51.47 1.66 -14.23
N ASP A 357 51.81 0.42 -14.52
CA ASP A 357 51.65 -0.15 -15.88
C ASP A 357 50.20 -0.62 -16.14
N ASP A 358 49.46 -0.98 -15.09
CA ASP A 358 48.08 -1.45 -15.17
C ASP A 358 47.17 -0.63 -14.23
N ALA A 359 46.19 0.06 -14.80
CA ALA A 359 45.18 0.76 -14.04
C ALA A 359 44.15 -0.16 -13.37
N GLY A 360 44.13 -1.43 -13.76
CA GLY A 360 43.10 -2.39 -13.42
C GLY A 360 41.71 -1.97 -13.94
N PRO A 361 40.64 -2.60 -13.43
CA PRO A 361 39.28 -2.32 -13.86
C PRO A 361 38.80 -0.89 -13.51
N ARG A 362 39.48 -0.20 -12.59
CA ARG A 362 39.08 1.12 -12.07
C ARG A 362 39.03 2.19 -13.17
N LEU A 363 39.96 2.16 -14.12
CA LEU A 363 40.05 3.11 -15.24
C LEU A 363 39.55 2.54 -16.58
N ALA A 364 38.89 1.37 -16.59
CA ALA A 364 38.34 0.81 -17.83
C ALA A 364 37.31 1.76 -18.48
N ARG A 365 36.59 2.56 -17.67
CA ARG A 365 35.62 3.57 -18.11
C ARG A 365 35.86 4.95 -17.52
N ASN A 366 36.99 5.15 -16.85
CA ASN A 366 37.30 6.36 -16.11
C ASN A 366 38.71 6.83 -16.42
N ASP A 367 38.91 8.14 -16.30
CA ASP A 367 40.21 8.77 -16.33
C ASP A 367 40.67 9.18 -14.92
N VAL A 368 39.75 9.32 -13.97
CA VAL A 368 40.06 9.64 -12.57
C VAL A 368 39.20 8.80 -11.62
N PHE A 369 39.88 8.12 -10.69
CA PHE A 369 39.28 7.31 -9.64
C PHE A 369 39.91 7.64 -8.29
N VAL A 370 39.09 7.74 -7.24
CA VAL A 370 39.53 8.04 -5.88
C VAL A 370 38.92 7.02 -4.92
N ARG A 371 39.69 6.59 -3.94
CA ARG A 371 39.29 5.69 -2.87
C ARG A 371 39.75 6.28 -1.53
N LEU A 372 38.79 6.71 -0.74
CA LEU A 372 38.99 7.14 0.64
C LEU A 372 38.86 5.92 1.56
N MET A 373 39.88 5.70 2.40
CA MET A 373 40.00 4.52 3.25
C MET A 373 39.73 4.87 4.71
N GLY A 374 39.04 3.98 5.40
CA GLY A 374 38.79 3.98 6.84
C GLY A 374 38.76 2.54 7.37
N ARG A 375 38.16 2.35 8.53
CA ARG A 375 37.91 1.05 9.18
C ARG A 375 36.52 1.04 9.79
N ASP A 376 36.01 -0.12 10.20
CA ASP A 376 34.68 -0.18 10.84
C ASP A 376 34.61 0.63 12.15
N ASP A 377 35.70 0.71 12.93
CA ASP A 377 35.81 1.51 14.16
C ASP A 377 36.07 3.01 13.90
N ARG A 378 36.65 3.34 12.75
CA ARG A 378 36.99 4.69 12.31
C ARG A 378 36.70 4.83 10.81
N PRO A 379 35.42 4.94 10.42
CA PRO A 379 35.02 4.94 9.02
C PRO A 379 35.49 6.21 8.33
N ALA A 380 35.70 6.12 7.02
CA ALA A 380 35.78 7.29 6.19
C ALA A 380 34.42 7.99 6.22
N THR A 381 34.42 9.32 6.38
CA THR A 381 33.19 10.10 6.41
C THR A 381 33.20 11.17 5.35
N VAL A 382 32.03 11.45 4.81
CA VAL A 382 31.80 12.53 3.86
C VAL A 382 30.56 13.27 4.36
N ARG A 383 30.75 14.49 4.83
CA ARG A 383 29.72 15.35 5.40
C ARG A 383 29.45 16.52 4.49
N ASP A 384 28.21 16.98 4.51
CA ASP A 384 27.80 18.16 3.78
C ASP A 384 26.90 19.03 4.62
N ALA A 385 27.49 20.14 5.05
CA ALA A 385 26.83 21.13 5.86
C ALA A 385 25.64 21.79 5.14
N GLY A 386 25.65 21.84 3.80
CA GLY A 386 24.57 22.45 3.02
C GLY A 386 23.24 21.71 3.14
N LEU A 387 23.28 20.42 3.47
CA LEU A 387 22.12 19.49 3.45
C LEU A 387 21.90 18.83 4.77
N ASP A 388 22.86 18.98 5.68
CA ASP A 388 22.86 18.26 6.93
C ASP A 388 22.85 16.74 6.67
N ALA A 389 23.66 16.30 5.69
CA ALA A 389 23.82 14.89 5.36
C ALA A 389 25.26 14.41 5.53
N GLY A 390 25.40 13.13 5.83
CA GLY A 390 26.68 12.45 5.96
C GLY A 390 26.62 11.04 5.41
N LEU A 391 27.68 10.63 4.73
CA LEU A 391 28.00 9.26 4.37
C LEU A 391 29.16 8.80 5.26
N SER A 392 29.08 7.59 5.79
CA SER A 392 30.13 6.97 6.58
C SER A 392 30.30 5.52 6.15
N ALA A 393 31.52 5.11 5.81
CA ALA A 393 31.84 3.73 5.42
C ALA A 393 33.34 3.43 5.59
N PRO A 394 33.75 2.16 5.77
CA PRO A 394 35.17 1.77 5.74
C PRO A 394 35.86 2.11 4.42
N VAL A 395 35.14 2.03 3.30
CA VAL A 395 35.68 2.39 1.98
C VAL A 395 34.66 3.25 1.25
N ILE A 396 35.09 4.41 0.77
CA ILE A 396 34.31 5.28 -0.13
C ILE A 396 35.11 5.46 -1.41
N GLU A 397 34.55 5.03 -2.54
CA GLU A 397 35.13 5.10 -3.86
C GLU A 397 34.33 6.07 -4.74
N TYR A 398 35.03 6.75 -5.64
CA TYR A 398 34.43 7.72 -6.54
C TYR A 398 35.15 7.75 -7.88
N ALA A 399 34.38 7.62 -8.95
CA ALA A 399 34.83 7.66 -10.32
C ALA A 399 34.39 8.98 -10.98
N ALA A 400 35.31 9.92 -11.15
CA ALA A 400 34.98 11.29 -11.52
C ALA A 400 34.48 11.45 -12.96
N THR A 401 34.82 10.51 -13.82
CA THR A 401 34.43 10.53 -15.24
C THR A 401 32.98 10.11 -15.42
N THR A 402 32.55 9.03 -14.78
CA THR A 402 31.17 8.51 -14.86
C THR A 402 30.23 9.07 -13.80
N LEU A 403 30.77 9.81 -12.82
CA LEU A 403 30.06 10.28 -11.62
C LEU A 403 29.49 9.12 -10.79
N ASP A 404 30.17 7.98 -10.78
CA ASP A 404 29.82 6.84 -9.93
C ASP A 404 30.46 6.97 -8.56
N ALA A 405 29.67 6.73 -7.54
CA ALA A 405 30.10 6.69 -6.15
C ALA A 405 29.76 5.34 -5.55
N SER A 406 30.66 4.77 -4.77
CA SER A 406 30.38 3.56 -4.01
C SER A 406 30.88 3.69 -2.59
N ALA A 407 30.12 3.11 -1.67
CA ALA A 407 30.49 2.94 -0.28
C ALA A 407 30.35 1.46 0.06
N SER A 408 31.31 0.90 0.78
CA SER A 408 31.27 -0.51 1.16
C SER A 408 31.97 -0.77 2.48
N GLY A 409 31.54 -1.82 3.17
CA GLY A 409 32.20 -2.36 4.36
C GLY A 409 31.94 -3.86 4.54
N THR A 410 32.52 -4.43 5.59
CA THR A 410 32.47 -5.87 5.83
C THR A 410 31.25 -6.31 6.63
N LEU A 411 30.73 -5.42 7.49
CA LEU A 411 29.55 -5.66 8.33
C LEU A 411 28.27 -5.21 7.60
N ALA A 412 27.14 -5.77 8.02
CA ALA A 412 25.83 -5.44 7.44
C ALA A 412 25.42 -3.97 7.65
N ASP A 413 26.01 -3.28 8.63
CA ASP A 413 25.72 -1.89 8.99
C ASP A 413 26.92 -0.94 8.83
N SER A 414 27.95 -1.36 8.09
CA SER A 414 29.17 -0.58 7.88
C SER A 414 28.93 0.70 7.09
N VAL A 415 27.96 0.73 6.17
CA VAL A 415 27.61 1.91 5.38
C VAL A 415 26.42 2.61 6.02
N ARG A 416 26.61 3.87 6.40
CA ARG A 416 25.57 4.71 6.98
C ARG A 416 25.44 6.00 6.19
N VAL A 417 24.23 6.27 5.71
CA VAL A 417 23.85 7.55 5.11
C VAL A 417 22.86 8.21 6.06
N ARG A 418 23.23 9.36 6.61
CA ARG A 418 22.40 10.11 7.56
C ARG A 418 22.00 11.43 6.95
N THR A 419 20.77 11.84 7.19
CA THR A 419 20.32 13.23 7.03
C THR A 419 19.66 13.63 8.34
N ALA A 420 19.97 14.80 8.88
CA ALA A 420 19.42 15.17 10.20
C ALA A 420 17.89 15.34 10.18
N ARG A 421 17.30 15.56 9.00
CA ARG A 421 15.87 15.87 8.84
C ARG A 421 15.03 14.72 8.29
N GLU A 422 15.61 13.82 7.50
CA GLU A 422 14.84 12.79 6.79
C GLU A 422 15.07 11.41 7.38
N GLY A 423 16.30 11.08 7.82
CA GLY A 423 16.55 9.82 8.50
C GLY A 423 17.95 9.23 8.35
N GLU A 424 18.06 7.96 8.72
CA GLU A 424 19.27 7.15 8.60
C GLU A 424 18.99 5.92 7.76
N LEU A 425 19.83 5.72 6.74
CA LEU A 425 19.91 4.53 5.93
C LEU A 425 21.18 3.77 6.30
N VAL A 426 21.03 2.48 6.55
CA VAL A 426 22.11 1.57 6.95
C VAL A 426 22.14 0.38 6.00
N GLY A 427 23.33 -0.05 5.60
CA GLY A 427 23.53 -1.25 4.80
C GLY A 427 24.99 -1.65 4.66
N ARG A 428 25.25 -2.71 3.89
CA ARG A 428 26.61 -3.22 3.65
C ARG A 428 27.33 -2.47 2.53
N SER A 429 26.63 -2.15 1.45
CA SER A 429 27.18 -1.44 0.31
C SER A 429 26.12 -0.58 -0.37
N THR A 430 26.52 0.64 -0.74
CA THR A 430 25.71 1.59 -1.51
C THR A 430 26.48 2.01 -2.74
N THR A 431 25.81 2.10 -3.88
CA THR A 431 26.31 2.68 -5.11
C THR A 431 25.37 3.80 -5.54
N VAL A 432 25.90 4.92 -6.04
CA VAL A 432 25.11 6.04 -6.54
C VAL A 432 25.74 6.53 -7.83
N ASN A 433 24.99 6.50 -8.92
CA ASN A 433 25.38 7.18 -10.14
C ASN A 433 24.71 8.56 -10.17
N LEU A 434 25.51 9.62 -10.09
CA LEU A 434 24.98 10.97 -9.97
C LEU A 434 24.49 11.57 -11.30
N ALA A 435 24.89 10.98 -12.43
CA ALA A 435 24.43 11.37 -13.75
C ALA A 435 23.02 10.80 -14.02
N SER A 436 22.82 9.50 -13.80
CA SER A 436 21.53 8.82 -13.98
C SER A 436 20.56 9.09 -12.82
N ARG A 437 21.09 9.46 -11.64
CA ARG A 437 20.33 9.69 -10.41
C ARG A 437 19.71 8.42 -9.88
N VAL A 438 20.45 7.32 -9.95
CA VAL A 438 20.07 6.02 -9.41
C VAL A 438 21.00 5.69 -8.25
N ALA A 439 20.42 5.33 -7.11
CA ALA A 439 21.15 4.74 -5.99
C ALA A 439 20.72 3.29 -5.79
N GLN A 440 21.67 2.41 -5.50
CA GLN A 440 21.41 1.01 -5.18
C GLN A 440 22.11 0.64 -3.89
N ILE A 441 21.42 -0.10 -3.04
CA ILE A 441 21.94 -0.63 -1.78
C ILE A 441 21.88 -2.14 -1.89
N ARG A 442 23.04 -2.81 -1.80
CA ARG A 442 23.13 -4.26 -1.99
C ARG A 442 23.33 -4.98 -0.66
N GLY A 443 22.54 -6.03 -0.47
CA GLY A 443 22.42 -6.81 0.76
C GLY A 443 21.42 -6.23 1.74
N ALA A 444 21.40 -6.81 2.94
CA ALA A 444 20.50 -6.40 4.00
C ALA A 444 20.74 -4.93 4.39
N GLY A 445 19.64 -4.23 4.66
CA GLY A 445 19.68 -2.82 5.03
C GLY A 445 18.42 -2.39 5.76
N ARG A 446 18.49 -1.18 6.31
CA ARG A 446 17.39 -0.56 7.03
C ARG A 446 17.38 0.93 6.78
N LEU A 447 16.23 1.47 6.44
CA LEU A 447 15.95 2.90 6.38
C LEU A 447 15.05 3.26 7.57
N THR A 448 15.42 4.30 8.31
CA THR A 448 14.70 4.81 9.47
C THR A 448 14.47 6.29 9.30
N THR A 449 13.30 6.81 9.64
CA THR A 449 13.06 8.26 9.63
C THR A 449 13.72 8.93 10.82
N ALA A 450 14.13 10.19 10.66
CA ALA A 450 14.67 10.97 11.77
C ALA A 450 13.58 11.16 12.85
N SER A 451 13.81 10.68 14.07
CA SER A 451 12.93 10.95 15.21
C SER A 451 12.81 12.46 15.41
N ARG A 452 11.63 13.01 15.17
CA ARG A 452 11.42 14.45 15.16
C ARG A 452 11.07 14.97 16.57
N GLY A 453 12.07 15.24 17.40
CA GLY A 453 11.92 16.02 18.64
C GLY A 453 11.06 15.41 19.75
N GLU A 454 10.92 16.13 20.87
CA GLU A 454 10.40 15.71 22.19
C GLU A 454 9.04 14.97 22.22
N ASP A 455 8.24 15.03 21.15
CA ASP A 455 6.89 14.48 21.11
C ASP A 455 6.83 12.94 20.99
N GLY A 456 7.98 12.25 20.91
CA GLY A 456 8.04 10.78 20.96
C GLY A 456 7.25 10.07 19.87
N GLY A 457 7.02 10.74 18.72
CA GLY A 457 6.30 10.16 17.59
C GLY A 457 6.94 8.85 17.13
N PRO A 458 6.14 7.89 16.64
CA PRO A 458 6.66 6.59 16.25
C PRO A 458 7.71 6.72 15.15
N VAL A 459 8.83 6.01 15.33
CA VAL A 459 9.87 5.90 14.31
C VAL A 459 9.35 5.01 13.18
N GLN A 460 9.33 5.57 11.97
CA GLN A 460 9.03 4.80 10.77
C GLN A 460 10.30 4.09 10.32
N HIS A 461 10.20 2.83 9.93
CA HIS A 461 11.34 2.12 9.37
C HIS A 461 10.93 1.14 8.28
N ILE A 462 11.86 0.84 7.39
CA ILE A 462 11.77 -0.25 6.42
C ILE A 462 13.09 -1.01 6.43
N ALA A 463 13.00 -2.31 6.68
CA ALA A 463 14.10 -3.26 6.61
C ALA A 463 13.93 -4.14 5.37
N PHE A 464 15.05 -4.54 4.76
CA PHE A 464 15.09 -5.41 3.59
C PHE A 464 16.33 -6.29 3.66
N THR A 465 16.34 -7.43 2.97
CA THR A 465 17.41 -8.44 3.08
C THR A 465 18.28 -8.55 1.84
N ASP A 466 17.78 -8.18 0.65
CA ASP A 466 18.51 -8.37 -0.60
C ASP A 466 18.99 -7.07 -1.24
N GLN A 467 18.08 -6.12 -1.51
CA GLN A 467 18.43 -4.88 -2.23
C GLN A 467 17.41 -3.76 -1.99
N ALA A 468 17.87 -2.51 -2.07
CA ALA A 468 17.00 -1.35 -2.25
C ALA A 468 17.52 -0.45 -3.38
N ASP A 469 16.66 -0.10 -4.33
CA ASP A 469 16.95 0.82 -5.43
C ASP A 469 16.14 2.10 -5.28
N PHE A 470 16.76 3.24 -5.58
CA PHE A 470 16.13 4.54 -5.56
C PHE A 470 16.39 5.27 -6.87
N VAL A 471 15.33 5.82 -7.45
CA VAL A 471 15.40 6.72 -8.60
C VAL A 471 15.05 8.12 -8.13
N PHE A 472 15.90 9.09 -8.45
CA PHE A 472 15.67 10.48 -8.08
C PHE A 472 15.35 11.37 -9.27
N SER A 473 14.29 12.16 -9.14
CA SER A 473 13.93 13.23 -10.05
C SER A 473 14.61 14.55 -9.68
N ARG A 474 14.73 15.43 -10.68
CA ARG A 474 15.12 16.84 -10.49
C ARG A 474 13.90 17.69 -10.75
N SER A 475 13.44 18.41 -9.74
CA SER A 475 12.49 19.49 -9.94
C SER A 475 13.20 20.85 -9.94
N PRO A 476 12.90 21.74 -10.89
CA PRO A 476 13.45 23.09 -10.90
C PRO A 476 12.98 23.91 -9.70
N ARG A 477 11.82 23.59 -9.12
CA ARG A 477 11.25 24.27 -7.94
C ARG A 477 11.68 23.66 -6.62
N ALA A 478 11.82 22.33 -6.60
CA ALA A 478 12.40 21.70 -5.44
C ALA A 478 13.78 22.30 -5.26
N ARG A 479 14.22 22.36 -4.02
CA ARG A 479 15.62 22.22 -3.74
C ARG A 479 15.78 20.81 -3.10
N GLY A 480 15.66 19.75 -3.91
CA GLY A 480 16.10 18.36 -3.66
C GLY A 480 16.57 17.61 -4.91
N TRP A 481 17.42 16.60 -4.82
CA TRP A 481 16.98 15.37 -5.48
C TRP A 481 15.73 14.89 -4.75
N GLN A 482 14.76 14.40 -5.49
CA GLN A 482 13.49 13.98 -4.95
C GLN A 482 13.27 12.53 -5.33
N ILE A 483 12.92 11.69 -4.38
CA ILE A 483 12.65 10.28 -4.67
C ILE A 483 11.44 10.25 -5.60
N GLU A 484 11.59 9.53 -6.70
CA GLU A 484 10.55 9.29 -7.69
C GLU A 484 10.06 7.84 -7.59
N ASP A 485 10.99 6.90 -7.39
CA ASP A 485 10.70 5.48 -7.22
C ASP A 485 11.66 4.90 -6.17
N ALA A 486 11.14 4.01 -5.33
CA ALA A 486 11.91 3.23 -4.38
C ALA A 486 11.46 1.77 -4.44
N LEU A 487 12.39 0.86 -4.71
CA LEU A 487 12.14 -0.57 -4.83
C LEU A 487 12.94 -1.30 -3.75
N PHE A 488 12.28 -2.11 -2.93
CA PHE A 488 12.89 -2.90 -1.87
C PHE A 488 12.65 -4.38 -2.18
N ALA A 489 13.69 -5.21 -2.12
CA ALA A 489 13.65 -6.62 -2.46
C ALA A 489 14.19 -7.51 -1.33
N GLY A 490 13.69 -8.74 -1.29
CA GLY A 490 13.94 -9.73 -0.25
C GLY A 490 12.82 -9.75 0.78
N ALA A 491 13.05 -10.33 1.97
CA ALA A 491 12.14 -10.15 3.10
C ALA A 491 12.10 -8.66 3.51
N VAL A 492 11.09 -7.93 3.05
CA VAL A 492 10.84 -6.53 3.39
C VAL A 492 9.88 -6.46 4.57
N ASP A 493 10.22 -5.66 5.57
CA ASP A 493 9.37 -5.35 6.73
C ASP A 493 9.38 -3.84 6.97
N ALA A 494 8.22 -3.21 6.84
CA ALA A 494 8.03 -1.78 7.01
C ALA A 494 7.06 -1.52 8.17
N SER A 495 7.34 -0.49 8.98
CA SER A 495 6.47 -0.06 10.06
C SER A 495 6.25 1.46 10.08
N ASP A 496 5.03 1.85 10.44
CA ASP A 496 4.63 3.22 10.77
C ASP A 496 3.85 3.20 12.09
N GLY A 497 4.57 3.41 13.19
CA GLY A 497 4.05 3.18 14.53
C GLY A 497 3.62 1.75 14.75
N PRO A 498 2.36 1.49 15.19
CA PRO A 498 1.90 0.14 15.43
C PRO A 498 1.46 -0.57 14.13
N SER A 499 1.43 0.15 12.99
CA SER A 499 1.08 -0.43 11.69
C SER A 499 2.31 -1.05 11.04
N THR A 500 2.15 -2.22 10.43
CA THR A 500 3.22 -2.95 9.73
C THR A 500 2.79 -3.36 8.33
N LEU A 501 3.77 -3.55 7.44
CA LEU A 501 3.61 -4.03 6.08
C LEU A 501 4.84 -4.85 5.68
N ALA A 502 4.64 -6.08 5.23
CA ALA A 502 5.71 -6.99 4.83
C ALA A 502 5.42 -7.64 3.46
N GLY A 503 6.48 -8.07 2.75
CA GLY A 503 6.39 -8.79 1.48
C GLY A 503 7.78 -9.08 0.89
N ALA A 504 7.84 -9.85 -0.21
CA ALA A 504 9.11 -10.18 -0.89
C ALA A 504 9.65 -9.02 -1.76
N LEU A 505 8.77 -8.14 -2.21
CA LEU A 505 9.12 -6.95 -2.97
C LEU A 505 8.12 -5.84 -2.64
N VAL A 506 8.64 -4.66 -2.30
CA VAL A 506 7.84 -3.46 -2.03
C VAL A 506 8.32 -2.36 -2.97
N GLN A 507 7.41 -1.79 -3.75
CA GLN A 507 7.68 -0.66 -4.64
C GLN A 507 6.85 0.55 -4.23
N ALA A 508 7.51 1.67 -3.93
CA ALA A 508 6.88 2.94 -3.61
C ALA A 508 7.18 3.96 -4.70
N LYS A 509 6.13 4.48 -5.35
CA LYS A 509 6.23 5.55 -6.34
C LYS A 509 5.77 6.87 -5.75
N PHE A 510 6.50 7.92 -6.10
CA PHE A 510 6.32 9.24 -5.54
C PHE A 510 6.05 10.27 -6.63
N GLU A 511 5.15 11.20 -6.32
CA GLU A 511 4.90 12.40 -7.12
C GLU A 511 5.39 13.62 -6.38
N LEU A 512 5.70 14.69 -7.11
CA LEU A 512 6.09 15.96 -6.52
C LEU A 512 4.86 16.79 -6.19
N ASP A 513 4.76 17.27 -4.94
CA ASP A 513 3.75 18.25 -4.54
C ASP A 513 4.02 19.63 -5.18
N GLY A 514 3.11 20.58 -5.02
CA GLY A 514 3.26 21.94 -5.55
C GLY A 514 4.50 22.69 -5.02
N ARG A 515 5.11 22.21 -3.92
CA ARG A 515 6.36 22.72 -3.32
C ARG A 515 7.59 21.92 -3.78
N GLY A 516 7.43 20.95 -4.67
CA GLY A 516 8.48 20.09 -5.16
C GLY A 516 8.94 19.01 -4.18
N ARG A 517 8.11 18.64 -3.18
CA ARG A 517 8.43 17.55 -2.24
C ARG A 517 7.83 16.24 -2.72
N SER A 518 8.58 15.16 -2.53
CA SER A 518 8.13 13.80 -2.84
C SER A 518 6.96 13.41 -1.93
N ARG A 519 5.89 12.91 -2.51
CA ARG A 519 4.70 12.41 -1.83
C ARG A 519 4.38 11.03 -2.38
N LEU A 520 4.11 10.07 -1.51
CA LEU A 520 3.68 8.74 -1.92
C LEU A 520 2.42 8.83 -2.79
N ALA A 521 2.48 8.24 -3.98
CA ALA A 521 1.38 8.21 -4.95
C ALA A 521 0.89 6.78 -5.19
N ARG A 522 1.79 5.79 -5.10
CA ARG A 522 1.45 4.37 -5.23
C ARG A 522 2.38 3.51 -4.41
N LEU A 523 1.84 2.45 -3.83
CA LEU A 523 2.57 1.43 -3.09
C LEU A 523 2.16 0.05 -3.60
N GLY A 524 3.10 -0.71 -4.14
CA GLY A 524 2.92 -2.09 -4.54
C GLY A 524 3.67 -3.03 -3.61
N VAL A 525 3.04 -4.13 -3.22
CA VAL A 525 3.66 -5.24 -2.47
C VAL A 525 3.38 -6.52 -3.23
N THR A 526 4.41 -7.33 -3.47
CA THR A 526 4.29 -8.62 -4.16
C THR A 526 5.07 -9.72 -3.44
N GLY A 527 4.59 -10.95 -3.54
CA GLY A 527 5.21 -12.13 -2.94
C GLY A 527 4.83 -12.27 -1.46
N GLY A 528 3.53 -12.41 -1.20
CA GLY A 528 2.97 -12.63 0.15
C GLY A 528 2.90 -11.35 0.98
N GLY A 529 2.23 -10.33 0.45
CA GLY A 529 1.95 -9.08 1.15
C GLY A 529 1.15 -9.31 2.43
N ARG A 530 1.63 -8.78 3.56
CA ARG A 530 0.95 -8.84 4.87
C ARG A 530 0.96 -7.47 5.51
N GLY A 531 -0.17 -7.02 6.03
CA GLY A 531 -0.30 -5.76 6.75
C GLY A 531 -1.03 -5.93 8.07
N ALA A 532 -0.69 -5.08 9.03
CA ALA A 532 -1.44 -4.92 10.27
C ALA A 532 -1.60 -3.43 10.60
N ASP A 533 -2.74 -3.04 11.17
CA ASP A 533 -3.03 -1.65 11.53
C ASP A 533 -2.65 -1.29 12.98
N GLY A 534 -2.13 -2.27 13.74
CA GLY A 534 -1.80 -2.12 15.14
C GLY A 534 -2.99 -2.04 16.10
N ARG A 535 -4.22 -2.16 15.60
CA ARG A 535 -5.49 -2.12 16.34
C ARG A 535 -6.28 -3.42 16.21
N GLY A 536 -5.60 -4.50 15.80
CA GLY A 536 -6.18 -5.84 15.64
C GLY A 536 -6.63 -6.16 14.21
N GLY A 537 -6.61 -5.20 13.29
CA GLY A 537 -6.82 -5.42 11.87
C GLY A 537 -5.61 -6.08 11.23
N ARG A 538 -5.84 -7.15 10.47
CA ARG A 538 -4.84 -7.86 9.69
C ARG A 538 -5.30 -8.02 8.25
N PHE A 539 -4.35 -7.97 7.33
CA PHE A 539 -4.59 -8.08 5.90
C PHE A 539 -3.47 -8.90 5.26
N ALA A 540 -3.80 -9.82 4.36
CA ALA A 540 -2.84 -10.61 3.61
C ALA A 540 -3.34 -10.85 2.18
N ALA A 541 -2.42 -10.87 1.22
CA ALA A 541 -2.65 -11.24 -0.18
C ALA A 541 -1.32 -11.50 -0.88
N ASP A 542 -1.29 -12.21 -2.01
CA ASP A 542 -0.07 -12.39 -2.80
C ASP A 542 0.44 -11.07 -3.38
N ARG A 543 -0.48 -10.20 -3.78
CA ARG A 543 -0.21 -8.87 -4.29
C ARG A 543 -1.15 -7.83 -3.69
N ILE A 544 -0.59 -6.70 -3.27
CA ILE A 544 -1.33 -5.52 -2.78
C ILE A 544 -0.88 -4.32 -3.59
N ASP A 545 -1.81 -3.49 -4.06
CA ASP A 545 -1.54 -2.25 -4.80
C ASP A 545 -2.43 -1.14 -4.23
N ALA A 546 -1.81 -0.17 -3.57
CA ALA A 546 -2.49 0.97 -2.97
C ALA A 546 -2.15 2.26 -3.72
N ARG A 547 -3.18 3.01 -4.10
CA ARG A 547 -3.06 4.35 -4.71
C ARG A 547 -3.34 5.41 -3.65
N PHE A 548 -2.54 6.48 -3.68
CA PHE A 548 -2.60 7.57 -2.73
C PHE A 548 -2.91 8.90 -3.42
N GLU A 549 -3.69 9.74 -2.76
CA GLU A 549 -3.95 11.12 -3.16
C GLU A 549 -3.72 12.07 -1.97
N PRO A 550 -3.42 13.35 -2.20
CA PRO A 550 -3.23 14.31 -1.12
C PRO A 550 -4.57 14.62 -0.45
N ASP A 551 -4.56 14.64 0.88
CA ASP A 551 -5.61 15.30 1.64
C ASP A 551 -5.45 16.84 1.62
N LEU A 552 -6.38 17.53 2.28
CA LEU A 552 -6.36 19.01 2.40
C LEU A 552 -5.09 19.55 3.07
N SER A 553 -4.37 18.73 3.85
CA SER A 553 -3.08 19.09 4.46
C SER A 553 -1.87 18.79 3.56
N GLY A 554 -2.10 18.13 2.42
CA GLY A 554 -1.08 17.63 1.51
C GLY A 554 -0.47 16.29 1.93
N LYS A 555 -0.98 15.63 2.96
CA LYS A 555 -0.54 14.29 3.37
C LYS A 555 -1.13 13.26 2.42
N ALA A 556 -0.32 12.30 1.97
CA ALA A 556 -0.78 11.17 1.17
C ALA A 556 -1.79 10.34 1.99
N ARG A 557 -2.96 10.08 1.41
CA ARG A 557 -3.96 9.14 1.95
C ARG A 557 -4.32 8.12 0.90
N PRO A 558 -4.51 6.85 1.27
CA PRO A 558 -4.95 5.84 0.33
C PRO A 558 -6.38 6.16 -0.14
N VAL A 559 -6.60 6.09 -1.45
CA VAL A 559 -7.93 6.30 -2.07
C VAL A 559 -8.46 5.04 -2.74
N ALA A 560 -7.57 4.12 -3.10
CA ALA A 560 -7.92 2.83 -3.64
C ALA A 560 -6.89 1.79 -3.23
N VAL A 561 -7.34 0.58 -2.95
CA VAL A 561 -6.48 -0.58 -2.68
C VAL A 561 -7.02 -1.75 -3.48
N SER A 562 -6.17 -2.40 -4.26
CA SER A 562 -6.48 -3.65 -4.95
C SER A 562 -5.58 -4.74 -4.42
N ALA A 563 -6.14 -5.89 -4.10
CA ALA A 563 -5.41 -7.06 -3.65
C ALA A 563 -5.84 -8.32 -4.41
N ARG A 564 -4.90 -9.22 -4.66
CA ARG A 564 -5.09 -10.44 -5.47
C ARG A 564 -4.27 -11.59 -4.92
N GLY A 565 -4.83 -12.80 -5.05
CA GLY A 565 -4.27 -14.07 -4.59
C GLY A 565 -4.40 -14.23 -3.08
N ASP A 566 -5.13 -15.26 -2.63
CA ASP A 566 -5.30 -15.61 -1.21
C ASP A 566 -5.62 -14.41 -0.30
N VAL A 567 -6.57 -13.55 -0.69
CA VAL A 567 -6.90 -12.35 0.07
C VAL A 567 -7.58 -12.75 1.37
N ARG A 568 -6.98 -12.36 2.50
CA ARG A 568 -7.52 -12.55 3.85
C ARG A 568 -7.50 -11.25 4.61
N ALA A 569 -8.65 -10.79 5.05
CA ALA A 569 -8.79 -9.65 5.95
C ALA A 569 -9.47 -10.11 7.23
N SER A 570 -9.02 -9.63 8.40
CA SER A 570 -9.65 -9.96 9.67
C SER A 570 -9.56 -8.82 10.67
N ARG A 571 -10.59 -8.61 11.47
CA ARG A 571 -10.60 -7.64 12.57
C ARG A 571 -11.63 -8.05 13.63
N GLU A 572 -11.21 -8.08 14.90
CA GLU A 572 -12.12 -8.24 16.05
C GLU A 572 -13.12 -9.43 15.93
N GLY A 573 -12.69 -10.56 15.36
CA GLY A 573 -13.56 -11.73 15.15
C GLY A 573 -14.32 -11.75 13.82
N GLU A 574 -14.26 -10.66 13.05
CA GLU A 574 -14.74 -10.61 11.67
C GLU A 574 -13.63 -11.05 10.71
N SER A 575 -13.99 -11.76 9.65
CA SER A 575 -13.05 -12.18 8.60
C SER A 575 -13.68 -12.16 7.22
N LEU A 576 -12.84 -11.91 6.21
CA LEU A 576 -13.16 -11.94 4.80
C LEU A 576 -12.06 -12.72 4.07
N GLU A 577 -12.46 -13.72 3.31
CA GLU A 577 -11.59 -14.52 2.44
C GLU A 577 -12.09 -14.40 1.00
N ALA A 578 -11.19 -14.12 0.05
CA ALA A 578 -11.50 -13.95 -1.37
C ALA A 578 -10.26 -14.16 -2.25
N GLU A 579 -10.45 -14.32 -3.56
CA GLU A 579 -9.34 -14.36 -4.53
C GLU A 579 -8.89 -12.95 -4.93
N SER A 580 -9.83 -12.00 -4.98
CA SER A 580 -9.52 -10.60 -5.24
C SER A 580 -10.39 -9.65 -4.42
N LEU A 581 -9.83 -8.48 -4.09
CA LEU A 581 -10.47 -7.44 -3.31
C LEU A 581 -10.10 -6.07 -3.86
N ASP A 582 -11.11 -5.31 -4.29
CA ASP A 582 -10.97 -3.91 -4.69
C ASP A 582 -11.69 -3.02 -3.68
N LEU A 583 -10.94 -2.10 -3.07
CA LEU A 583 -11.41 -1.15 -2.07
C LEU A 583 -11.33 0.26 -2.65
N THR A 584 -12.42 1.02 -2.55
CA THR A 584 -12.41 2.48 -2.73
C THR A 584 -12.60 3.15 -1.39
N LEU A 585 -11.68 4.04 -1.04
CA LEU A 585 -11.66 4.78 0.20
C LEU A 585 -12.09 6.22 -0.07
N ALA A 586 -12.95 6.78 0.78
CA ALA A 586 -13.34 8.17 0.70
C ALA A 586 -13.40 8.78 2.10
N PRO A 587 -13.16 10.09 2.24
CA PRO A 587 -13.42 10.77 3.50
C PRO A 587 -14.92 10.70 3.81
N VAL A 588 -15.28 10.23 5.01
CA VAL A 588 -16.65 10.36 5.54
C VAL A 588 -16.62 11.41 6.65
N PRO A 589 -17.58 12.36 6.69
CA PRO A 589 -17.65 13.36 7.76
C PRO A 589 -17.58 12.71 9.14
N GLY A 590 -16.61 13.11 9.96
CA GLY A 590 -16.41 12.59 11.32
C GLY A 590 -15.48 11.37 11.45
N ALA A 591 -15.09 10.72 10.34
CA ALA A 591 -14.07 9.68 10.33
C ALA A 591 -12.83 10.15 9.54
N THR A 592 -11.63 9.86 10.05
CA THR A 592 -10.39 10.21 9.33
C THR A 592 -10.29 9.49 7.98
N GLU A 593 -10.80 8.27 7.89
CA GLU A 593 -10.89 7.48 6.66
C GLU A 593 -12.10 6.57 6.79
N ALA A 594 -12.88 6.43 5.72
CA ALA A 594 -13.95 5.46 5.69
C ALA A 594 -13.94 4.72 4.37
N LEU A 595 -14.21 3.43 4.49
CA LEU A 595 -14.47 2.56 3.37
C LEU A 595 -15.69 3.11 2.62
N ARG A 596 -15.60 3.31 1.31
CA ARG A 596 -16.75 3.71 0.50
C ARG A 596 -17.37 2.50 -0.17
N VAL A 597 -16.56 1.78 -0.94
CA VAL A 597 -16.99 0.58 -1.68
C VAL A 597 -15.96 -0.52 -1.48
N VAL A 598 -16.45 -1.73 -1.25
CA VAL A 598 -15.72 -3.00 -1.23
C VAL A 598 -16.29 -3.85 -2.34
N ILE A 599 -15.43 -4.43 -3.17
CA ILE A 599 -15.81 -5.49 -4.10
C ILE A 599 -14.84 -6.64 -3.88
N ALA A 600 -15.36 -7.76 -3.36
CA ALA A 600 -14.62 -9.00 -3.19
C ALA A 600 -15.14 -10.02 -4.19
N ARG A 601 -14.24 -10.76 -4.85
CA ARG A 601 -14.59 -11.80 -5.81
C ARG A 601 -13.87 -13.09 -5.51
N GLY A 602 -14.60 -14.19 -5.59
CA GLY A 602 -14.09 -15.55 -5.57
C GLY A 602 -13.46 -15.92 -6.90
N GLY A 603 -12.53 -16.86 -6.84
CA GLY A 603 -11.96 -17.54 -8.01
C GLY A 603 -12.63 -18.89 -8.14
N ASP A 604 -11.84 -19.96 -7.94
CA ASP A 604 -12.38 -21.32 -7.80
C ASP A 604 -13.08 -21.52 -6.44
N GLU A 605 -12.69 -20.75 -5.42
CA GLU A 605 -13.34 -20.71 -4.11
C GLU A 605 -14.22 -19.44 -3.97
N PRO A 606 -15.40 -19.54 -3.31
CA PRO A 606 -16.28 -18.40 -3.11
C PRO A 606 -15.68 -17.40 -2.11
N VAL A 607 -16.16 -16.16 -2.17
CA VAL A 607 -15.95 -15.19 -1.08
C VAL A 607 -16.61 -15.74 0.19
N VAL A 608 -15.87 -15.77 1.29
CA VAL A 608 -16.38 -16.13 2.61
C VAL A 608 -16.25 -14.92 3.55
N TYR A 609 -17.37 -14.42 4.03
CA TYR A 609 -17.40 -13.41 5.08
C TYR A 609 -17.97 -14.03 6.36
N THR A 610 -17.31 -13.80 7.49
CA THR A 610 -17.77 -14.19 8.83
C THR A 610 -17.82 -12.95 9.72
N GLY A 611 -18.99 -12.62 10.26
CA GLY A 611 -19.22 -11.48 11.16
C GLY A 611 -19.39 -11.88 12.63
N LYS A 612 -19.42 -10.89 13.53
CA LYS A 612 -19.53 -11.07 15.00
C LYS A 612 -20.84 -11.74 15.46
N ASP A 613 -21.93 -11.62 14.69
CA ASP A 613 -23.27 -12.12 15.04
C ASP A 613 -23.58 -13.49 14.42
N GLU A 614 -22.56 -14.35 14.27
CA GLU A 614 -22.67 -15.64 13.56
C GLU A 614 -23.17 -15.52 12.12
N VAL A 615 -23.04 -14.31 11.54
CA VAL A 615 -23.39 -14.06 10.14
C VAL A 615 -22.28 -14.62 9.28
N VAL A 616 -22.63 -15.57 8.41
CA VAL A 616 -21.71 -16.14 7.42
C VAL A 616 -22.32 -15.93 6.05
N ALA A 617 -21.59 -15.27 5.17
CA ALA A 617 -21.97 -15.13 3.76
C ALA A 617 -20.95 -15.88 2.90
N ARG A 618 -21.45 -16.73 2.00
CA ARG A 618 -20.67 -17.41 0.98
C ARG A 618 -21.23 -17.02 -0.38
N THR A 619 -20.43 -16.41 -1.24
CA THR A 619 -20.91 -15.87 -2.52
C THR A 619 -19.78 -15.78 -3.54
N PRO A 620 -20.02 -15.95 -4.85
CA PRO A 620 -19.01 -15.66 -5.87
C PRO A 620 -18.56 -14.19 -5.87
N GLU A 621 -19.48 -13.24 -5.69
CA GLU A 621 -19.17 -11.81 -5.57
C GLU A 621 -19.89 -11.21 -4.36
N LEU A 622 -19.14 -10.41 -3.59
CA LEU A 622 -19.65 -9.58 -2.49
C LEU A 622 -19.32 -8.12 -2.80
N ARG A 623 -20.33 -7.27 -2.83
CA ARG A 623 -20.17 -5.82 -2.97
C ARG A 623 -20.78 -5.11 -1.78
N ALA A 624 -19.97 -4.40 -1.01
CA ALA A 624 -20.45 -3.58 0.10
C ALA A 624 -20.22 -2.08 -0.19
N ASP A 625 -21.24 -1.26 -0.04
CA ASP A 625 -21.17 0.19 -0.15
C ASP A 625 -21.56 0.80 1.20
N ALA A 626 -20.58 1.35 1.91
CA ALA A 626 -20.80 1.90 3.24
C ALA A 626 -21.52 3.25 3.22
N HIS A 627 -21.51 3.97 2.08
CA HIS A 627 -22.20 5.24 1.95
C HIS A 627 -23.71 5.03 1.87
N THR A 628 -24.14 4.06 1.07
CA THR A 628 -25.55 3.63 0.96
C THR A 628 -25.94 2.61 2.03
N ARG A 629 -24.96 2.12 2.81
CA ARG A 629 -25.11 1.06 3.82
C ARG A 629 -25.79 -0.18 3.26
N ARG A 630 -25.28 -0.63 2.12
CA ARG A 630 -25.83 -1.74 1.34
C ARG A 630 -24.77 -2.80 1.08
N VAL A 631 -25.16 -4.07 1.15
CA VAL A 631 -24.33 -5.22 0.75
C VAL A 631 -25.09 -6.04 -0.26
N ASP A 632 -24.51 -6.25 -1.44
CA ASP A 632 -25.02 -7.14 -2.47
C ASP A 632 -24.15 -8.41 -2.50
N LEU A 633 -24.79 -9.56 -2.38
CA LEU A 633 -24.20 -10.88 -2.59
C LEU A 633 -24.78 -11.41 -3.91
N SER A 634 -23.92 -11.82 -4.85
CA SER A 634 -24.36 -12.22 -6.18
C SER A 634 -23.56 -13.37 -6.78
N GLY A 635 -24.27 -14.27 -7.44
CA GLY A 635 -23.73 -15.40 -8.21
C GLY A 635 -24.30 -16.75 -7.75
N PRO A 636 -24.06 -17.82 -8.54
CA PRO A 636 -24.55 -19.16 -8.22
C PRO A 636 -23.98 -19.67 -6.89
N GLY A 637 -24.83 -20.30 -6.09
CA GLY A 637 -24.44 -20.84 -4.79
C GLY A 637 -24.31 -19.79 -3.68
N THR A 638 -24.87 -18.58 -3.88
CA THR A 638 -24.91 -17.57 -2.82
C THR A 638 -25.72 -18.09 -1.64
N ARG A 639 -25.07 -18.10 -0.48
CA ARG A 639 -25.62 -18.57 0.80
C ARG A 639 -25.36 -17.51 1.87
N LEU A 640 -26.41 -17.11 2.55
CA LEU A 640 -26.35 -16.22 3.71
C LEU A 640 -26.92 -16.95 4.92
N SER A 641 -26.15 -17.10 5.98
CA SER A 641 -26.59 -17.73 7.22
C SER A 641 -26.38 -16.83 8.42
N ARG A 642 -27.24 -16.97 9.42
CA ARG A 642 -27.13 -16.35 10.75
C ARG A 642 -27.60 -17.35 11.79
N GLY A 643 -26.67 -17.91 12.55
CA GLY A 643 -26.94 -19.05 13.42
C GLY A 643 -27.57 -20.20 12.63
N PRO A 644 -28.74 -20.74 13.03
CA PRO A 644 -29.38 -21.86 12.33
C PRO A 644 -30.16 -21.47 11.06
N ALA A 645 -30.39 -20.17 10.83
CA ALA A 645 -31.13 -19.70 9.67
C ALA A 645 -30.20 -19.54 8.45
N THR A 646 -30.63 -20.04 7.29
CA THR A 646 -29.90 -20.01 6.02
C THR A 646 -30.83 -19.56 4.89
N ILE A 647 -30.35 -18.65 4.05
CA ILE A 647 -30.94 -18.28 2.76
C ILE A 647 -30.00 -18.76 1.66
N ASN A 648 -30.54 -19.46 0.66
CA ASN A 648 -29.84 -19.80 -0.58
C ASN A 648 -30.53 -19.10 -1.75
N ALA A 649 -29.77 -18.37 -2.57
CA ALA A 649 -30.29 -17.66 -3.73
C ALA A 649 -29.17 -17.35 -4.72
N GLU A 650 -29.50 -16.67 -5.82
CA GLU A 650 -28.48 -16.12 -6.74
C GLU A 650 -28.11 -14.68 -6.38
N VAL A 651 -29.06 -13.87 -5.90
CA VAL A 651 -28.84 -12.47 -5.53
C VAL A 651 -29.51 -12.15 -4.21
N VAL A 652 -28.73 -11.72 -3.22
CA VAL A 652 -29.20 -11.26 -1.91
C VAL A 652 -28.69 -9.84 -1.66
N ARG A 653 -29.59 -8.92 -1.32
CA ARG A 653 -29.28 -7.51 -1.05
C ARG A 653 -29.66 -7.20 0.38
N LEU A 654 -28.70 -6.69 1.14
CA LEU A 654 -28.85 -6.28 2.54
C LEU A 654 -28.76 -4.77 2.60
N SER A 655 -29.68 -4.12 3.29
CA SER A 655 -29.69 -2.67 3.52
C SER A 655 -29.83 -2.37 5.00
N ASP A 656 -29.14 -1.35 5.53
CA ASP A 656 -29.31 -0.88 6.91
C ASP A 656 -30.49 0.09 7.07
N SER A 657 -30.97 0.70 5.98
CA SER A 657 -32.09 1.65 6.01
C SER A 657 -32.95 1.56 4.74
N PRO A 658 -34.15 0.96 4.81
CA PRO A 658 -34.71 0.21 5.93
C PRO A 658 -33.88 -1.06 6.19
N ARG A 659 -33.76 -1.49 7.44
CA ARG A 659 -33.04 -2.73 7.80
C ARG A 659 -33.74 -3.90 7.12
N GLY A 660 -33.20 -4.37 6.01
CA GLY A 660 -33.96 -5.26 5.14
C GLY A 660 -33.09 -6.20 4.34
N VAL A 661 -33.72 -7.31 3.96
CA VAL A 661 -33.17 -8.34 3.08
C VAL A 661 -34.06 -8.43 1.85
N GLU A 662 -33.47 -8.34 0.67
CA GLU A 662 -34.15 -8.53 -0.60
C GLU A 662 -33.45 -9.66 -1.34
N VAL A 663 -34.20 -10.67 -1.76
CA VAL A 663 -33.73 -11.79 -2.57
C VAL A 663 -34.41 -11.72 -3.92
N VAL A 664 -33.61 -11.63 -4.98
CA VAL A 664 -34.10 -11.52 -6.35
C VAL A 664 -33.91 -12.86 -7.05
N GLY A 665 -34.98 -13.38 -7.64
CA GLY A 665 -35.01 -14.68 -8.30
C GLY A 665 -35.41 -15.82 -7.35
N PRO A 666 -35.28 -17.08 -7.83
CA PRO A 666 -35.61 -18.24 -7.03
C PRO A 666 -34.68 -18.36 -5.82
N GLY A 667 -35.25 -18.78 -4.68
CA GLY A 667 -34.50 -18.94 -3.45
C GLY A 667 -35.16 -19.89 -2.47
N THR A 668 -34.38 -20.30 -1.48
CA THR A 668 -34.86 -21.08 -0.35
C THR A 668 -34.42 -20.45 0.96
N PHE A 669 -35.25 -20.58 1.97
CA PHE A 669 -34.96 -20.29 3.36
C PHE A 669 -35.06 -21.59 4.15
N GLU A 670 -34.11 -21.83 5.04
CA GLU A 670 -34.14 -22.95 5.97
C GLU A 670 -33.73 -22.46 7.35
N GLN A 671 -34.51 -22.84 8.36
CA GLN A 671 -34.16 -22.69 9.77
C GLN A 671 -34.09 -24.07 10.39
N ALA A 672 -32.89 -24.49 10.75
CA ALA A 672 -32.68 -25.72 11.50
C ALA A 672 -32.90 -25.48 13.02
N PRO A 673 -33.20 -26.50 13.81
CA PRO A 673 -33.01 -26.44 15.25
C PRO A 673 -31.50 -26.28 15.56
N ARG A 674 -31.13 -25.52 16.60
CA ARG A 674 -29.73 -25.49 17.04
C ARG A 674 -29.36 -26.82 17.67
N GLU A 675 -28.08 -27.16 17.62
CA GLU A 675 -27.58 -28.35 18.31
C GLU A 675 -27.79 -28.19 19.83
N GLY A 676 -28.56 -29.10 20.42
CA GLY A 676 -28.95 -29.03 21.84
C GLY A 676 -30.30 -28.37 22.11
N ASP A 677 -30.96 -27.80 21.09
CA ASP A 677 -32.36 -27.41 21.19
C ASP A 677 -33.23 -28.66 21.41
N ASP A 678 -34.29 -28.50 22.20
CA ASP A 678 -35.28 -29.56 22.41
C ASP A 678 -35.89 -29.98 21.06
N ALA A 679 -36.28 -31.25 20.93
CA ALA A 679 -36.92 -31.79 19.72
C ALA A 679 -38.23 -31.07 19.37
N SER A 680 -38.73 -30.22 20.26
CA SER A 680 -39.86 -29.31 20.06
C SER A 680 -39.53 -28.07 19.20
N VAL A 681 -38.25 -27.74 18.97
CA VAL A 681 -37.88 -26.58 18.15
C VAL A 681 -38.19 -26.82 16.68
N ALA A 682 -39.00 -25.92 16.11
CA ALA A 682 -39.54 -26.09 14.78
C ALA A 682 -38.46 -25.95 13.69
N ARG A 683 -38.44 -26.89 12.73
CA ARG A 683 -37.69 -26.73 11.48
C ARG A 683 -38.60 -26.02 10.48
N ALA A 684 -38.15 -24.90 9.93
CA ALA A 684 -38.89 -24.17 8.90
C ALA A 684 -38.13 -24.21 7.57
N VAL A 685 -38.84 -24.48 6.49
CA VAL A 685 -38.32 -24.43 5.11
C VAL A 685 -39.28 -23.60 4.28
N ALA A 686 -38.77 -22.64 3.52
CA ALA A 686 -39.56 -21.89 2.55
C ALA A 686 -38.84 -21.81 1.20
N SER A 687 -39.60 -21.70 0.13
CA SER A 687 -39.10 -21.55 -1.24
C SER A 687 -39.97 -20.60 -2.04
N TRP A 688 -39.36 -19.87 -2.96
CA TRP A 688 -40.02 -18.98 -3.92
C TRP A 688 -39.27 -19.02 -5.25
N THR A 689 -39.90 -18.57 -6.33
CA THR A 689 -39.35 -18.61 -7.68
C THR A 689 -39.02 -17.23 -8.26
N GLU A 690 -39.57 -16.15 -7.71
CA GLU A 690 -39.38 -14.81 -8.28
C GLU A 690 -38.71 -13.83 -7.32
N PHE A 691 -39.20 -13.69 -6.09
CA PHE A 691 -38.75 -12.62 -5.19
C PHE A 691 -39.07 -12.91 -3.74
N MET A 692 -38.20 -12.45 -2.82
CA MET A 692 -38.51 -12.34 -1.40
C MET A 692 -37.98 -11.01 -0.84
N ARG A 693 -38.74 -10.36 0.04
CA ARG A 693 -38.31 -9.17 0.77
C ARG A 693 -38.72 -9.27 2.23
N TYR A 694 -37.82 -8.93 3.13
CA TYR A 694 -38.09 -8.71 4.53
C TYR A 694 -37.64 -7.30 4.92
N ASP A 695 -38.55 -6.53 5.50
CA ASP A 695 -38.27 -5.22 6.09
C ASP A 695 -38.43 -5.34 7.61
N ASP A 696 -37.32 -5.28 8.35
CA ASP A 696 -37.31 -5.37 9.80
C ASP A 696 -37.93 -4.14 10.46
N ALA A 697 -37.87 -2.95 9.84
CA ALA A 697 -38.46 -1.76 10.43
C ALA A 697 -39.99 -1.89 10.50
N THR A 698 -40.61 -2.41 9.44
CA THR A 698 -42.05 -2.62 9.37
C THR A 698 -42.48 -4.00 9.86
N GLY A 699 -41.56 -4.96 9.95
CA GLY A 699 -41.87 -6.35 10.24
C GLY A 699 -42.65 -7.02 9.10
N VAL A 700 -42.45 -6.61 7.84
CA VAL A 700 -43.19 -7.16 6.70
C VAL A 700 -42.28 -8.10 5.91
N LEU A 701 -42.75 -9.32 5.67
CA LEU A 701 -42.15 -10.29 4.76
C LEU A 701 -43.08 -10.49 3.56
N GLU A 702 -42.53 -10.44 2.35
CA GLU A 702 -43.24 -10.69 1.10
C GLU A 702 -42.45 -11.71 0.28
N ALA A 703 -43.10 -12.76 -0.21
CA ALA A 703 -42.51 -13.75 -1.11
C ALA A 703 -43.46 -14.00 -2.29
N THR A 704 -42.94 -14.00 -3.51
CA THR A 704 -43.73 -14.18 -4.74
C THR A 704 -43.10 -15.19 -5.70
N GLY A 705 -43.95 -15.73 -6.57
CA GLY A 705 -43.59 -16.78 -7.51
C GLY A 705 -43.63 -18.15 -6.81
N LEU A 706 -44.80 -18.78 -6.78
CA LEU A 706 -44.99 -20.12 -6.21
C LEU A 706 -44.36 -20.27 -4.80
N ALA A 707 -44.64 -19.30 -3.93
CA ALA A 707 -44.20 -19.30 -2.55
C ALA A 707 -44.77 -20.53 -1.81
N SER A 708 -43.88 -21.33 -1.23
CA SER A 708 -44.22 -22.48 -0.39
C SER A 708 -43.45 -22.37 0.92
N ALA A 709 -44.11 -22.61 2.04
CA ALA A 709 -43.50 -22.66 3.35
C ALA A 709 -43.99 -23.90 4.10
N GLU A 710 -43.09 -24.60 4.75
CA GLU A 710 -43.35 -25.78 5.57
C GLU A 710 -42.67 -25.59 6.93
N VAL A 711 -43.42 -25.74 8.02
CA VAL A 711 -42.92 -25.71 9.38
C VAL A 711 -43.21 -27.06 10.02
N ARG A 712 -42.19 -27.68 10.61
CA ARG A 712 -42.32 -28.94 11.34
C ARG A 712 -42.04 -28.72 12.80
N THR A 713 -43.06 -28.88 13.65
CA THR A 713 -42.93 -28.78 15.10
C THR A 713 -42.83 -30.18 15.67
N GLY A 714 -41.61 -30.62 15.95
CA GLY A 714 -41.32 -32.01 16.28
C GLY A 714 -41.56 -32.99 15.12
N PRO A 715 -41.59 -34.31 15.39
CA PRO A 715 -41.69 -35.34 14.35
C PRO A 715 -43.11 -35.58 13.83
N LEU A 716 -44.14 -35.04 14.50
CA LEU A 716 -45.54 -35.40 14.25
C LEU A 716 -46.39 -34.27 13.69
N GLU A 717 -45.95 -33.02 13.76
CA GLU A 717 -46.75 -31.87 13.33
C GLU A 717 -46.09 -31.17 12.15
N VAL A 718 -46.87 -30.92 11.10
CA VAL A 718 -46.44 -30.26 9.87
C VAL A 718 -47.45 -29.21 9.47
N GLU A 719 -47.02 -27.97 9.37
CA GLU A 719 -47.77 -26.85 8.83
C GLU A 719 -47.24 -26.52 7.45
N LYS A 720 -48.12 -26.26 6.49
CA LYS A 720 -47.75 -25.96 5.12
C LYS A 720 -48.60 -24.84 4.54
N ILE A 721 -47.96 -23.94 3.81
CA ILE A 721 -48.61 -22.88 3.02
C ILE A 721 -48.10 -23.01 1.60
N ASP A 722 -48.99 -23.06 0.62
CA ASP A 722 -48.67 -22.98 -0.81
C ASP A 722 -49.50 -21.86 -1.43
N ALA A 723 -48.85 -20.88 -2.06
CA ALA A 723 -49.52 -19.74 -2.70
C ALA A 723 -48.67 -19.18 -3.85
N HIS A 724 -49.25 -18.32 -4.70
CA HIS A 724 -48.45 -17.55 -5.65
C HIS A 724 -47.67 -16.44 -4.94
N ALA A 725 -48.32 -15.77 -3.99
CA ALA A 725 -47.72 -14.75 -3.14
C ALA A 725 -48.10 -14.96 -1.68
N VAL A 726 -47.13 -14.78 -0.78
CA VAL A 726 -47.32 -14.78 0.67
C VAL A 726 -46.81 -13.46 1.22
N ARG A 727 -47.65 -12.77 1.98
CA ARG A 727 -47.28 -11.58 2.74
C ARG A 727 -47.57 -11.82 4.21
N VAL A 728 -46.57 -11.56 5.05
CA VAL A 728 -46.63 -11.74 6.49
C VAL A 728 -46.28 -10.42 7.16
N GLU A 729 -47.09 -10.03 8.13
CA GLU A 729 -46.84 -8.88 8.99
C GLU A 729 -46.60 -9.37 10.42
N PHE A 730 -45.44 -9.02 10.96
CA PHE A 730 -45.04 -9.33 12.31
C PHE A 730 -45.32 -8.14 13.24
N GLY A 731 -45.70 -8.44 14.48
CA GLY A 731 -45.85 -7.45 15.54
C GLY A 731 -44.52 -6.79 15.92
N ALA A 732 -44.58 -5.80 16.82
CA ALA A 732 -43.38 -5.20 17.38
C ALA A 732 -42.55 -6.26 18.14
N ALA A 733 -41.23 -6.23 17.96
CA ALA A 733 -40.33 -7.06 18.77
C ALA A 733 -40.38 -6.58 20.22
N ALA A 734 -40.48 -7.51 21.18
CA ALA A 734 -40.45 -7.18 22.61
C ALA A 734 -39.03 -6.80 23.11
N GLY A 735 -38.00 -6.98 22.28
CA GLY A 735 -36.66 -6.48 22.51
C GLY A 735 -35.67 -6.90 21.40
N PRO A 736 -34.42 -6.41 21.41
CA PRO A 736 -33.37 -6.86 20.49
C PRO A 736 -33.15 -8.37 20.63
N GLY A 737 -33.24 -9.11 19.51
CA GLY A 737 -33.03 -10.56 19.49
C GLY A 737 -34.22 -11.40 19.94
N GLN A 738 -35.36 -10.79 20.32
CA GLN A 738 -36.59 -11.53 20.60
C GLN A 738 -37.40 -11.75 19.31
N SER A 739 -38.07 -12.90 19.23
CA SER A 739 -38.96 -13.23 18.11
C SER A 739 -40.14 -12.27 18.06
N ARG A 740 -40.53 -11.84 16.86
CA ARG A 740 -41.74 -11.05 16.65
C ARG A 740 -42.93 -11.99 16.51
N PRO A 741 -44.05 -11.76 17.23
CA PRO A 741 -45.24 -12.56 17.02
C PRO A 741 -45.80 -12.29 15.61
N LEU A 742 -46.32 -13.33 14.96
CA LEU A 742 -47.04 -13.21 13.70
C LEU A 742 -48.35 -12.44 13.96
N ALA A 743 -48.52 -11.25 13.36
CA ALA A 743 -49.73 -10.44 13.53
C ALA A 743 -50.75 -10.72 12.42
N ARG A 744 -50.31 -10.73 11.16
CA ARG A 744 -51.15 -11.00 10.00
C ARG A 744 -50.44 -11.84 8.95
N ALA A 745 -51.20 -12.64 8.22
CA ALA A 745 -50.72 -13.36 7.06
C ALA A 745 -51.74 -13.27 5.92
N LEU A 746 -51.26 -13.10 4.71
CA LEU A 746 -52.04 -13.05 3.48
C LEU A 746 -51.41 -14.01 2.49
N ALA A 747 -52.17 -15.00 2.03
CA ALA A 747 -51.76 -15.94 0.99
C ALA A 747 -52.67 -15.76 -0.24
N GLN A 748 -52.08 -15.48 -1.39
CA GLN A 748 -52.78 -15.22 -2.65
C GLN A 748 -52.45 -16.28 -3.69
N GLY A 749 -53.47 -16.85 -4.32
CA GLY A 749 -53.37 -17.78 -5.43
C GLY A 749 -52.95 -17.10 -6.72
N LEU A 750 -52.65 -17.90 -7.75
CA LEU A 750 -52.38 -17.42 -9.10
C LEU A 750 -53.70 -17.23 -9.84
N GLU A 751 -53.94 -16.04 -10.38
CA GLU A 751 -55.01 -15.77 -11.34
C GLU A 751 -54.50 -15.96 -12.78
N GLY A 752 -55.38 -16.39 -13.71
CA GLY A 752 -55.06 -16.50 -15.14
C GLY A 752 -55.45 -17.85 -15.76
N ASP A 753 -54.77 -18.23 -16.85
CA ASP A 753 -55.09 -19.42 -17.66
C ASP A 753 -54.94 -20.75 -16.91
N ARG A 754 -54.16 -20.76 -15.83
CA ARG A 754 -53.95 -21.92 -14.95
C ARG A 754 -54.12 -21.46 -13.50
N PRO A 755 -55.35 -21.21 -13.05
CA PRO A 755 -55.59 -20.71 -11.71
C PRO A 755 -55.13 -21.74 -10.68
N ALA A 756 -54.38 -21.29 -9.68
CA ALA A 756 -53.90 -22.13 -8.59
C ALA A 756 -54.25 -21.44 -7.26
N PRO A 757 -55.20 -21.98 -6.47
CA PRO A 757 -55.62 -21.32 -5.24
C PRO A 757 -54.49 -21.35 -4.20
N ALA A 758 -54.52 -20.40 -3.28
CA ALA A 758 -53.75 -20.48 -2.05
C ALA A 758 -54.27 -21.63 -1.18
N ARG A 759 -53.34 -22.32 -0.51
CA ARG A 759 -53.62 -23.47 0.36
C ARG A 759 -52.87 -23.29 1.66
N VAL A 760 -53.57 -23.48 2.78
CA VAL A 760 -52.94 -23.60 4.11
C VAL A 760 -53.37 -24.92 4.71
N GLU A 761 -52.40 -25.64 5.26
CA GLU A 761 -52.55 -26.98 5.76
C GLU A 761 -51.85 -27.14 7.12
N TYR A 762 -52.49 -27.85 8.04
CA TYR A 762 -51.86 -28.37 9.25
C TYR A 762 -52.14 -29.86 9.32
N ARG A 763 -51.09 -30.66 9.52
CA ARG A 763 -51.17 -32.11 9.71
C ARG A 763 -50.59 -32.48 11.06
N ARG A 764 -51.26 -33.42 11.73
CA ARG A 764 -50.71 -34.14 12.87
C ARG A 764 -50.80 -35.64 12.66
N TYR A 765 -49.71 -36.33 12.92
CA TYR A 765 -49.58 -37.77 12.79
C TYR A 765 -49.58 -38.46 14.16
N ALA A 766 -50.05 -39.70 14.20
CA ALA A 766 -49.97 -40.54 15.38
C ALA A 766 -48.49 -40.86 15.70
N PRO A 767 -48.12 -40.93 17.00
CA PRO A 767 -46.82 -41.48 17.38
C PRO A 767 -46.73 -42.95 16.93
N GLY A 768 -45.67 -43.32 16.21
CA GLY A 768 -45.44 -44.70 15.75
C GLY A 768 -44.62 -44.77 14.46
N GLN A 769 -44.24 -45.98 14.03
CA GLN A 769 -43.43 -46.18 12.82
C GLN A 769 -44.16 -45.79 11.52
N ASP A 770 -45.49 -45.96 11.47
CA ASP A 770 -46.28 -45.73 10.25
C ASP A 770 -46.81 -44.30 10.12
N GLN A 771 -46.62 -43.44 11.14
CA GLN A 771 -47.09 -42.04 11.19
C GLN A 771 -48.48 -41.84 10.53
N ALA A 772 -49.50 -42.57 11.00
CA ALA A 772 -50.84 -42.44 10.44
C ALA A 772 -51.39 -41.03 10.67
N LEU A 773 -52.02 -40.42 9.66
CA LEU A 773 -52.65 -39.11 9.78
C LEU A 773 -53.77 -39.15 10.82
N GLU A 774 -53.57 -38.48 11.96
CA GLU A 774 -54.59 -38.31 12.98
C GLU A 774 -55.46 -37.10 12.69
N ARG A 775 -54.83 -35.99 12.25
CA ARG A 775 -55.51 -34.71 12.09
C ARG A 775 -55.05 -33.99 10.85
N LEU A 776 -56.01 -33.36 10.17
CA LEU A 776 -55.76 -32.47 9.05
C LEU A 776 -56.69 -31.27 9.14
N TYR A 777 -56.11 -30.08 8.99
CA TYR A 777 -56.81 -28.87 8.60
C TYR A 777 -56.33 -28.47 7.24
N TYR A 778 -57.27 -28.13 6.38
CA TYR A 778 -56.95 -27.68 5.05
C TYR A 778 -57.92 -26.59 4.64
N ILE A 779 -57.39 -25.44 4.25
CA ILE A 779 -58.15 -24.31 3.73
C ILE A 779 -57.62 -23.97 2.34
N GLU A 780 -58.54 -23.76 1.40
CA GLU A 780 -58.26 -23.42 0.01
C GLU A 780 -59.11 -22.22 -0.39
N GLY A 781 -58.49 -21.24 -1.05
CA GLY A 781 -59.17 -20.04 -1.56
C GLY A 781 -58.28 -19.26 -2.52
N GLN A 782 -58.85 -18.34 -3.27
CA GLN A 782 -58.05 -17.45 -4.12
C GLN A 782 -57.21 -16.48 -3.29
N GLU A 783 -57.74 -16.05 -2.15
CA GLU A 783 -57.03 -15.26 -1.15
C GLU A 783 -57.39 -15.81 0.23
N ILE A 784 -56.41 -15.93 1.12
CA ILE A 784 -56.59 -16.37 2.50
C ILE A 784 -55.91 -15.32 3.38
N SER A 785 -56.69 -14.60 4.18
CA SER A 785 -56.22 -13.57 5.10
C SER A 785 -56.43 -14.04 6.55
N ALA A 786 -55.36 -14.11 7.33
CA ALA A 786 -55.40 -14.46 8.74
C ALA A 786 -54.95 -13.25 9.58
N ASP A 787 -55.78 -12.81 10.51
CA ASP A 787 -55.45 -11.80 11.51
C ASP A 787 -55.33 -12.50 12.87
N ASN A 788 -54.11 -12.63 13.37
CA ASN A 788 -53.82 -13.29 14.64
C ASN A 788 -54.25 -12.46 15.84
N HIS A 789 -54.18 -11.13 15.75
CA HIS A 789 -54.66 -10.26 16.82
C HIS A 789 -56.18 -10.28 16.94
N ALA A 790 -56.90 -10.30 15.81
CA ALA A 790 -58.35 -10.44 15.82
C ALA A 790 -58.82 -11.90 16.02
N GLY A 791 -57.91 -12.87 15.91
CA GLY A 791 -58.24 -14.29 15.94
C GLY A 791 -59.12 -14.73 14.77
N THR A 792 -59.05 -14.06 13.60
CA THR A 792 -59.92 -14.34 12.45
C THR A 792 -59.15 -14.88 11.25
N VAL A 793 -59.84 -15.64 10.40
CA VAL A 793 -59.42 -16.02 9.05
C VAL A 793 -60.55 -15.67 8.09
N ASN A 794 -60.23 -14.97 7.01
CA ASN A 794 -61.17 -14.58 5.97
C ASN A 794 -60.70 -15.14 4.63
N VAL A 795 -61.63 -15.68 3.86
CA VAL A 795 -61.42 -16.12 2.47
C VAL A 795 -62.45 -15.42 1.60
N PRO A 796 -62.09 -14.32 0.92
CA PRO A 796 -62.98 -13.71 -0.04
C PRO A 796 -63.05 -14.61 -1.29
N GLY A 797 -64.26 -14.80 -1.82
CA GLY A 797 -64.49 -15.66 -2.96
C GLY A 797 -64.77 -17.12 -2.60
N ALA A 798 -64.75 -17.96 -3.63
CA ALA A 798 -64.98 -19.40 -3.50
C ALA A 798 -63.83 -20.11 -2.79
N GLY A 799 -64.14 -21.14 -2.02
CA GLY A 799 -63.13 -21.89 -1.27
C GLY A 799 -63.63 -23.20 -0.68
N LYS A 800 -62.71 -23.89 0.01
CA LYS A 800 -62.96 -25.14 0.74
C LYS A 800 -62.29 -25.11 2.10
N PHE A 801 -62.90 -25.77 3.07
CA PHE A 801 -62.35 -26.02 4.40
C PHE A 801 -62.56 -27.48 4.78
N LEU A 802 -61.49 -28.20 5.08
CA LEU A 802 -61.52 -29.62 5.43
C LEU A 802 -60.92 -29.80 6.83
N VAL A 803 -61.67 -30.50 7.68
CA VAL A 803 -61.25 -30.94 9.01
C VAL A 803 -61.30 -32.45 9.03
N VAL A 804 -60.20 -33.10 9.42
CA VAL A 804 -60.12 -34.54 9.65
C VAL A 804 -59.72 -34.77 11.10
N ASP A 805 -60.48 -35.58 11.82
CA ASP A 805 -60.10 -36.12 13.13
C ASP A 805 -60.32 -37.64 13.13
N ARG A 806 -59.21 -38.38 13.14
CA ARG A 806 -59.14 -39.86 13.08
C ARG A 806 -58.63 -40.50 14.35
N ARG A 807 -58.51 -39.74 15.44
CA ARG A 807 -57.98 -40.29 16.68
C ARG A 807 -58.84 -41.47 17.15
N GLY A 808 -58.19 -42.55 17.58
CA GLY A 808 -58.88 -43.69 18.20
C GLY A 808 -59.61 -43.25 19.47
N PRO A 809 -60.76 -43.85 19.82
CA PRO A 809 -61.49 -43.49 21.04
C PRO A 809 -60.50 -43.44 22.20
N SER A 810 -60.46 -42.32 22.91
CA SER A 810 -59.66 -42.22 24.15
C SER A 810 -60.08 -43.39 25.04
N GLY A 811 -59.12 -44.06 25.70
CA GLY A 811 -59.34 -45.32 26.44
C GLY A 811 -60.49 -45.32 27.45
N ASP A 812 -61.07 -44.17 27.77
CA ASP A 812 -62.38 -44.01 28.43
C ASP A 812 -63.54 -44.09 27.43
N ALA A 813 -63.76 -45.27 26.84
CA ALA A 813 -64.88 -45.52 25.93
C ALA A 813 -66.26 -45.37 26.60
N ASP A 814 -66.31 -45.36 27.93
CA ASP A 814 -67.55 -45.28 28.74
C ASP A 814 -67.82 -43.89 29.33
N ALA A 815 -67.00 -42.87 29.06
CA ALA A 815 -67.29 -41.52 29.52
C ALA A 815 -68.54 -40.96 28.79
N PRO A 816 -69.65 -40.66 29.50
CA PRO A 816 -70.82 -40.02 28.90
C PRO A 816 -70.42 -38.65 28.36
N GLY A 817 -70.33 -38.54 27.04
CA GLY A 817 -69.81 -37.35 26.36
C GLY A 817 -68.70 -37.59 25.35
N ALA A 818 -68.32 -38.85 25.06
CA ALA A 818 -67.44 -39.17 23.94
C ALA A 818 -67.93 -38.48 22.66
N THR A 819 -67.14 -37.51 22.18
CA THR A 819 -67.56 -36.65 21.08
C THR A 819 -67.35 -37.38 19.74
N PRO A 820 -68.33 -37.37 18.83
CA PRO A 820 -68.22 -38.05 17.55
C PRO A 820 -67.30 -37.28 16.61
N ARG A 821 -66.07 -37.82 16.53
CA ARG A 821 -65.03 -37.46 15.57
C ARG A 821 -65.46 -37.79 14.14
N GLY A 822 -64.76 -37.23 13.16
CA GLY A 822 -65.10 -37.44 11.76
C GLY A 822 -64.27 -36.62 10.78
N THR A 823 -64.70 -36.65 9.53
CA THR A 823 -64.17 -35.79 8.46
C THR A 823 -65.27 -34.83 8.01
N ALA A 824 -65.03 -33.52 8.12
CA ALA A 824 -65.95 -32.48 7.69
C ALA A 824 -65.33 -31.68 6.54
N LEU A 825 -65.98 -31.68 5.37
CA LEU A 825 -65.62 -30.88 4.21
C LEU A 825 -66.68 -29.80 3.98
N LEU A 826 -66.29 -28.54 4.09
CA LEU A 826 -67.11 -27.38 3.79
C LEU A 826 -66.63 -26.75 2.47
N SER A 827 -67.56 -26.30 1.63
CA SER A 827 -67.26 -25.55 0.42
C SER A 827 -68.26 -24.43 0.20
N TRP A 828 -67.84 -23.32 -0.40
CA TRP A 828 -68.67 -22.13 -0.64
C TRP A 828 -68.26 -21.43 -1.93
N ARG A 829 -69.12 -20.54 -2.46
CA ARG A 829 -68.81 -19.74 -3.66
C ARG A 829 -68.61 -18.25 -3.40
N GLY A 830 -69.14 -17.71 -2.29
CA GLY A 830 -69.17 -16.28 -2.01
C GLY A 830 -68.00 -15.81 -1.16
N SER A 831 -68.06 -16.04 0.15
CA SER A 831 -66.99 -15.68 1.09
C SER A 831 -67.08 -16.57 2.33
N MET A 832 -66.01 -16.60 3.11
CA MET A 832 -65.97 -17.26 4.40
C MET A 832 -65.27 -16.40 5.44
N ASP A 833 -65.87 -16.34 6.62
CA ASP A 833 -65.31 -15.75 7.83
C ASP A 833 -65.20 -16.83 8.91
N PHE A 834 -64.02 -16.94 9.52
CA PHE A 834 -63.76 -17.89 10.59
C PHE A 834 -63.14 -17.19 11.80
N ALA A 835 -63.91 -17.07 12.88
CA ALA A 835 -63.43 -16.61 14.18
C ALA A 835 -62.89 -17.82 14.97
N ARG A 836 -61.56 -17.90 15.14
CA ARG A 836 -60.86 -19.02 15.78
C ARG A 836 -61.28 -19.27 17.22
N ASP A 837 -61.55 -18.21 17.97
CA ASP A 837 -62.19 -18.25 19.28
C ASP A 837 -63.51 -17.46 19.16
N PRO A 838 -64.68 -18.13 19.21
CA PRO A 838 -64.95 -19.46 19.77
C PRO A 838 -64.85 -20.65 18.79
N GLY A 839 -64.34 -20.45 17.57
CA GLY A 839 -64.29 -21.47 16.52
C GLY A 839 -65.50 -21.39 15.58
N ARG A 840 -66.03 -20.19 15.36
CA ARG A 840 -67.23 -19.95 14.55
C ARG A 840 -66.86 -19.73 13.09
N PHE A 841 -67.41 -20.55 12.22
CA PHE A 841 -67.29 -20.51 10.77
C PHE A 841 -68.60 -20.00 10.17
N ASP A 842 -68.55 -19.00 9.30
CA ASP A 842 -69.69 -18.47 8.55
C ASP A 842 -69.32 -18.41 7.06
N ALA A 843 -70.06 -19.11 6.21
CA ALA A 843 -69.87 -19.11 4.76
C ALA A 843 -71.13 -18.65 4.01
N LEU A 844 -70.91 -17.92 2.92
CA LEU A 844 -71.94 -17.30 2.10
C LEU A 844 -71.85 -17.72 0.62
N GLY A 845 -72.97 -17.61 -0.09
CA GLY A 845 -73.03 -17.76 -1.55
C GLY A 845 -73.15 -19.21 -2.02
N GLY A 846 -74.02 -20.00 -1.39
CA GLY A 846 -74.22 -21.41 -1.76
C GLY A 846 -73.15 -22.29 -1.12
N ALA A 847 -73.26 -22.46 0.19
CA ALA A 847 -72.34 -23.23 0.99
C ALA A 847 -72.85 -24.66 1.21
N SER A 848 -71.94 -25.61 1.30
CA SER A 848 -72.24 -27.01 1.55
C SER A 848 -71.28 -27.62 2.57
N LEU A 849 -71.77 -28.51 3.43
CA LEU A 849 -71.01 -29.29 4.40
C LEU A 849 -71.25 -30.78 4.15
N THR A 850 -70.18 -31.56 4.03
CA THR A 850 -70.19 -33.03 4.08
C THR A 850 -69.49 -33.49 5.33
N HIS A 851 -70.20 -34.12 6.27
CA HIS A 851 -69.65 -34.69 7.48
C HIS A 851 -69.74 -36.22 7.46
N GLN A 852 -68.60 -36.90 7.45
CA GLN A 852 -68.49 -38.35 7.64
C GLN A 852 -68.14 -38.64 9.10
N ARG A 853 -69.09 -39.22 9.84
CA ARG A 853 -68.91 -39.56 11.25
C ARG A 853 -68.06 -40.83 11.39
N LEU A 854 -67.06 -40.79 12.27
CA LEU A 854 -66.17 -41.92 12.53
C LEU A 854 -66.89 -43.05 13.29
N ALA A 855 -67.82 -42.70 14.18
CA ALA A 855 -68.49 -43.64 15.07
C ALA A 855 -69.37 -44.67 14.34
N ASP A 856 -70.09 -44.25 13.28
CA ASP A 856 -71.05 -45.10 12.56
C ASP A 856 -70.87 -45.10 11.03
N GLY A 857 -69.87 -44.35 10.52
CA GLY A 857 -69.61 -44.23 9.08
C GLY A 857 -70.68 -43.46 8.31
N SER A 858 -71.68 -42.87 8.99
CA SER A 858 -72.74 -42.12 8.33
C SER A 858 -72.18 -40.85 7.67
N VAL A 859 -72.73 -40.51 6.51
CA VAL A 859 -72.36 -39.31 5.75
C VAL A 859 -73.55 -38.37 5.72
N VAL A 860 -73.37 -37.18 6.28
CA VAL A 860 -74.35 -36.09 6.30
C VAL A 860 -73.90 -35.01 5.33
N LEU A 861 -74.66 -34.78 4.26
CA LEU A 861 -74.51 -33.66 3.35
C LEU A 861 -75.55 -32.59 3.70
N ILE A 862 -75.11 -31.34 3.76
CA ILE A 862 -75.91 -30.15 4.05
C ILE A 862 -75.60 -29.12 2.98
N GLU A 863 -76.60 -28.50 2.37
CA GLU A 863 -76.47 -27.41 1.42
C GLU A 863 -77.41 -26.27 1.81
N GLY A 864 -77.01 -25.02 1.59
CA GLY A 864 -77.83 -23.83 1.83
C GLY A 864 -77.18 -22.55 1.31
N GLU A 865 -77.91 -21.44 1.31
CA GLU A 865 -77.39 -20.14 0.87
C GLU A 865 -76.32 -19.59 1.83
N ARG A 866 -76.56 -19.75 3.13
CA ARG A 866 -75.63 -19.43 4.23
C ARG A 866 -75.45 -20.66 5.11
N LEU A 867 -74.20 -20.91 5.49
CA LEU A 867 -73.82 -22.00 6.39
C LEU A 867 -72.97 -21.45 7.54
N GLY A 868 -73.45 -21.59 8.78
CA GLY A 868 -72.68 -21.44 10.00
C GLY A 868 -72.18 -22.79 10.50
N ALA A 869 -71.01 -22.87 11.11
CA ALA A 869 -70.55 -24.05 11.84
C ALA A 869 -69.74 -23.65 13.07
N LEU A 870 -69.86 -24.42 14.15
CA LEU A 870 -68.99 -24.28 15.31
C LEU A 870 -67.97 -25.42 15.29
N ILE A 871 -66.70 -25.06 15.20
CA ILE A 871 -65.57 -25.97 15.13
C ILE A 871 -64.68 -25.71 16.34
N ARG A 872 -64.74 -26.60 17.33
CA ARG A 872 -63.91 -26.48 18.55
C ARG A 872 -62.44 -26.70 18.19
N GLY A 873 -61.52 -26.14 18.98
CA GLY A 873 -60.11 -26.53 18.99
C GLY A 873 -59.18 -25.68 18.14
N LEU A 874 -59.74 -24.87 17.25
CA LEU A 874 -59.00 -23.95 16.39
C LEU A 874 -58.61 -22.61 17.06
N GLY A 875 -58.85 -22.47 18.37
CA GLY A 875 -58.57 -21.26 19.13
C GLY A 875 -57.10 -20.86 19.02
N ALA A 876 -56.85 -19.54 18.93
CA ALA A 876 -55.50 -19.02 19.06
C ALA A 876 -54.96 -19.38 20.46
N PRO A 877 -53.69 -19.79 20.59
CA PRO A 877 -53.06 -19.91 21.90
C PRO A 877 -53.20 -18.54 22.59
N ALA A 878 -53.73 -18.52 23.81
CA ALA A 878 -54.03 -17.28 24.53
C ALA A 878 -52.79 -16.37 24.58
N ASP A 879 -52.94 -15.13 24.09
CA ASP A 879 -51.86 -14.16 23.96
C ASP A 879 -51.06 -13.99 25.27
N GLY A 880 -49.76 -14.23 25.19
CA GLY A 880 -48.80 -13.79 26.21
C GLY A 880 -48.44 -14.78 27.32
N ALA A 881 -48.93 -16.02 27.31
CA ALA A 881 -48.27 -17.07 28.06
C ALA A 881 -46.98 -17.44 27.31
N GLU A 882 -45.83 -16.88 27.72
CA GLU A 882 -44.52 -17.41 27.32
C GLU A 882 -44.58 -18.92 27.43
N VAL A 883 -44.31 -19.60 26.32
CA VAL A 883 -44.11 -21.05 26.27
C VAL A 883 -42.87 -21.35 27.11
N GLY A 884 -43.04 -21.39 28.43
CA GLY A 884 -42.02 -21.80 29.36
C GLY A 884 -41.69 -23.25 29.03
N ALA A 885 -40.45 -23.48 28.60
CA ALA A 885 -39.90 -24.74 28.10
C ALA A 885 -39.82 -25.87 29.15
N GLY A 886 -40.80 -26.04 30.03
CA GLY A 886 -40.74 -26.97 31.16
C GLY A 886 -42.04 -27.64 31.59
N GLY A 887 -43.14 -27.49 30.86
CA GLY A 887 -44.39 -28.21 31.13
C GLY A 887 -44.71 -29.21 30.02
N GLU A 888 -44.51 -30.52 30.25
CA GLU A 888 -44.86 -31.62 29.34
C GLU A 888 -46.38 -31.77 29.05
N GLY A 889 -47.20 -30.77 29.36
CA GLY A 889 -48.62 -30.76 29.05
C GLY A 889 -49.12 -29.37 28.73
N GLY A 890 -49.55 -29.14 27.48
CA GLY A 890 -50.44 -28.03 27.15
C GLY A 890 -49.92 -26.99 26.14
N GLY A 891 -49.41 -27.43 24.99
CA GLY A 891 -49.40 -26.57 23.79
C GLY A 891 -50.82 -26.45 23.24
N GLY A 892 -51.52 -25.40 23.67
CA GLY A 892 -52.97 -25.19 23.53
C GLY A 892 -53.48 -24.89 22.11
N GLY A 893 -53.39 -25.86 21.21
CA GLY A 893 -54.35 -26.02 20.11
C GLY A 893 -55.34 -27.10 20.53
N GLY A 894 -56.58 -26.72 20.84
CA GLY A 894 -57.60 -27.72 21.16
C GLY A 894 -57.85 -28.65 19.97
N ASP A 895 -58.47 -29.79 20.21
CA ASP A 895 -58.67 -30.73 19.12
C ASP A 895 -59.79 -30.27 18.18
N PRO A 896 -59.57 -30.30 16.86
CA PRO A 896 -60.53 -29.78 15.92
C PRO A 896 -61.70 -30.70 15.72
N GLU A 897 -62.87 -30.18 16.03
CA GLU A 897 -64.07 -30.98 15.96
C GLU A 897 -65.25 -30.13 15.54
N LEU A 898 -65.98 -30.61 14.53
CA LEU A 898 -67.28 -30.05 14.19
C LEU A 898 -68.26 -30.33 15.34
N ILE A 899 -68.73 -29.28 16.01
CA ILE A 899 -69.67 -29.35 17.12
C ILE A 899 -71.11 -29.24 16.62
N ASN A 900 -71.39 -28.23 15.79
CA ASN A 900 -72.68 -28.05 15.14
C ASN A 900 -72.52 -27.34 13.79
N ALA A 901 -73.57 -27.39 12.98
CA ALA A 901 -73.73 -26.61 11.77
C ALA A 901 -75.15 -26.06 11.69
N GLU A 902 -75.29 -24.86 11.16
CA GLU A 902 -76.56 -24.15 10.95
C GLU A 902 -76.64 -23.75 9.49
N ALA A 903 -77.73 -24.08 8.80
CA ALA A 903 -77.93 -23.68 7.41
C ALA A 903 -79.23 -22.88 7.27
N VAL A 904 -79.19 -21.86 6.42
CA VAL A 904 -80.33 -20.98 6.14
C VAL A 904 -80.42 -20.73 4.64
N GLY A 905 -81.66 -20.72 4.12
CA GLY A 905 -81.98 -20.40 2.73
C GLY A 905 -81.85 -21.63 1.82
N ALA A 906 -83.00 -22.13 1.36
CA ALA A 906 -83.12 -23.29 0.47
C ALA A 906 -82.29 -24.50 0.95
N VAL A 907 -82.49 -24.89 2.21
CA VAL A 907 -81.69 -25.92 2.85
C VAL A 907 -82.03 -27.30 2.28
N PHE A 908 -80.99 -28.04 1.90
CA PHE A 908 -81.07 -29.45 1.54
C PHE A 908 -80.15 -30.28 2.43
N VAL A 909 -80.66 -31.39 2.97
CA VAL A 909 -79.89 -32.33 3.77
C VAL A 909 -80.02 -33.71 3.16
N ARG A 910 -78.92 -34.44 3.03
CA ARG A 910 -78.90 -35.84 2.62
C ARG A 910 -78.07 -36.64 3.61
N VAL A 911 -78.65 -37.67 4.20
CA VAL A 911 -77.95 -38.58 5.11
C VAL A 911 -77.91 -39.97 4.50
N ARG A 912 -76.70 -40.53 4.41
CA ARG A 912 -76.46 -41.91 4.01
C ARG A 912 -75.91 -42.70 5.19
N SER A 913 -76.63 -43.74 5.60
CA SER A 913 -76.23 -44.66 6.66
C SER A 913 -76.38 -46.10 6.16
N GLY A 914 -75.26 -46.74 5.82
CA GLY A 914 -75.26 -48.03 5.11
C GLY A 914 -76.01 -47.95 3.77
N PRO A 915 -76.97 -48.85 3.48
CA PRO A 915 -77.75 -48.84 2.24
C PRO A 915 -78.92 -47.84 2.25
N ARG A 916 -79.20 -47.17 3.38
CA ARG A 916 -80.30 -46.21 3.50
C ARG A 916 -79.84 -44.81 3.15
N GLU A 917 -80.66 -44.14 2.34
CA GLU A 917 -80.50 -42.71 2.02
C GLU A 917 -81.80 -41.98 2.31
N ARG A 918 -81.70 -40.91 3.10
CA ARG A 918 -82.80 -39.99 3.38
C ARG A 918 -82.42 -38.56 3.02
N GLN A 919 -83.37 -37.81 2.51
CA GLN A 919 -83.22 -36.44 2.04
C GLN A 919 -84.24 -35.54 2.75
N LEU A 920 -83.84 -34.34 3.15
CA LEU A 920 -84.68 -33.36 3.82
C LEU A 920 -84.54 -32.00 3.15
N VAL A 921 -85.65 -31.32 2.89
CA VAL A 921 -85.71 -29.96 2.37
C VAL A 921 -86.37 -29.06 3.42
N ALA A 922 -85.77 -27.90 3.71
CA ALA A 922 -86.26 -26.93 4.70
C ALA A 922 -85.81 -25.49 4.36
N ASP A 923 -86.26 -24.50 5.14
CA ASP A 923 -85.75 -23.12 5.06
C ASP A 923 -84.60 -22.87 6.04
N GLU A 924 -84.64 -23.52 7.21
CA GLU A 924 -83.63 -23.44 8.27
C GLU A 924 -83.33 -24.82 8.84
N MET A 925 -82.09 -25.04 9.28
CA MET A 925 -81.67 -26.27 9.93
C MET A 925 -80.53 -26.04 10.91
N VAL A 926 -80.56 -26.80 12.01
CA VAL A 926 -79.46 -26.95 12.96
C VAL A 926 -79.08 -28.44 13.04
N TYR A 927 -77.84 -28.75 12.72
CA TYR A 927 -77.23 -30.06 12.86
C TYR A 927 -76.27 -30.06 14.06
N ASP A 928 -76.59 -30.83 15.10
CA ASP A 928 -75.67 -31.10 16.21
C ASP A 928 -74.85 -32.35 15.86
N ALA A 929 -73.59 -32.15 15.50
CA ALA A 929 -72.69 -33.23 15.11
C ALA A 929 -72.42 -34.16 16.28
N ARG A 930 -72.45 -33.66 17.53
CA ARG A 930 -72.15 -34.44 18.74
C ARG A 930 -73.20 -35.47 19.08
N THR A 931 -74.46 -35.06 18.96
CA THR A 931 -75.59 -35.94 19.24
C THR A 931 -76.09 -36.64 17.98
N GLY A 932 -75.65 -36.19 16.79
CA GLY A 932 -76.19 -36.66 15.52
C GLY A 932 -77.64 -36.24 15.34
N VAL A 933 -78.05 -35.06 15.83
CA VAL A 933 -79.45 -34.60 15.74
C VAL A 933 -79.57 -33.47 14.72
N VAL A 934 -80.47 -33.62 13.75
CA VAL A 934 -80.87 -32.57 12.81
C VAL A 934 -82.22 -32.01 13.25
N ARG A 935 -82.30 -30.69 13.45
CA ARG A 935 -83.54 -29.96 13.66
C ARG A 935 -83.79 -29.08 12.45
N ALA A 936 -84.88 -29.30 11.75
CA ALA A 936 -85.24 -28.55 10.55
C ALA A 936 -86.54 -27.80 10.76
N ARG A 937 -86.62 -26.58 10.23
CA ARG A 937 -87.79 -25.71 10.31
C ARG A 937 -88.07 -25.07 8.95
N ALA A 938 -89.35 -24.95 8.61
CA ALA A 938 -89.80 -24.16 7.48
C ALA A 938 -90.24 -22.77 7.94
N ALA A 939 -90.08 -21.79 7.06
CA ALA A 939 -90.64 -20.46 7.23
C ALA A 939 -92.18 -20.52 7.25
N GLU A 940 -92.81 -19.43 7.70
CA GLU A 940 -94.27 -19.38 7.76
C GLU A 940 -94.89 -19.64 6.37
N GLY A 941 -95.84 -20.58 6.31
CA GLY A 941 -96.50 -20.99 5.06
C GLY A 941 -95.71 -21.99 4.20
N ARG A 942 -94.54 -22.46 4.63
CA ARG A 942 -93.77 -23.52 3.96
C ARG A 942 -93.73 -24.80 4.81
N GLU A 943 -93.25 -25.88 4.21
CA GLU A 943 -93.15 -27.20 4.83
C GLU A 943 -91.71 -27.74 4.77
N VAL A 944 -91.30 -28.42 5.82
CA VAL A 944 -90.15 -29.33 5.82
C VAL A 944 -90.61 -30.64 5.21
N THR A 945 -89.90 -31.11 4.18
CA THR A 945 -90.18 -32.40 3.53
C THR A 945 -89.02 -33.36 3.75
N LEU A 946 -89.28 -34.50 4.40
CA LEU A 946 -88.33 -35.61 4.54
C LEU A 946 -88.74 -36.76 3.60
N PHE A 947 -87.82 -37.18 2.74
CA PHE A 947 -87.96 -38.27 1.79
C PHE A 947 -87.00 -39.40 2.16
N ASP A 948 -87.48 -40.64 2.22
CA ASP A 948 -86.66 -41.83 2.39
C ASP A 948 -86.69 -42.63 1.09
N THR A 949 -85.54 -42.87 0.49
CA THR A 949 -85.42 -43.59 -0.79
C THR A 949 -86.00 -45.00 -0.76
N GLN A 950 -86.14 -45.62 0.41
CA GLN A 950 -86.73 -46.95 0.58
C GLN A 950 -88.25 -46.91 0.79
N THR A 951 -88.83 -45.76 1.09
CA THR A 951 -90.28 -45.62 1.34
C THR A 951 -90.86 -44.52 0.45
N ALA A 952 -91.85 -44.86 -0.37
CA ALA A 952 -92.35 -43.95 -1.41
C ALA A 952 -93.08 -42.70 -0.88
N THR A 953 -93.38 -42.61 0.42
CA THR A 953 -94.22 -41.54 0.98
C THR A 953 -93.38 -40.49 1.70
N PRO A 954 -93.29 -39.25 1.18
CA PRO A 954 -92.60 -38.16 1.87
C PRO A 954 -93.36 -37.75 3.15
N MET A 955 -92.62 -37.45 4.20
CA MET A 955 -93.15 -36.89 5.44
C MET A 955 -93.06 -35.35 5.39
N LYS A 956 -94.19 -34.68 5.62
CA LYS A 956 -94.31 -33.22 5.58
C LYS A 956 -94.69 -32.68 6.97
N SER A 957 -94.05 -31.61 7.41
CA SER A 957 -94.34 -30.92 8.68
C SER A 957 -93.74 -29.51 8.69
N ARG A 958 -94.18 -28.65 9.61
CA ARG A 958 -93.51 -27.34 9.84
C ARG A 958 -92.14 -27.48 10.50
N ALA A 959 -91.93 -28.53 11.29
CA ALA A 959 -90.67 -28.78 11.99
C ALA A 959 -90.43 -30.27 12.27
N ILE A 960 -89.22 -30.73 11.97
CA ILE A 960 -88.80 -32.13 12.15
C ILE A 960 -87.55 -32.16 13.05
N LEU A 961 -87.54 -33.09 14.00
CA LEU A 961 -86.35 -33.52 14.74
C LEU A 961 -85.94 -34.90 14.24
N TRP A 962 -84.71 -35.04 13.75
CA TRP A 962 -84.18 -36.28 13.22
C TRP A 962 -82.91 -36.67 13.98
N ASP A 963 -83.01 -37.71 14.80
CA ASP A 963 -81.91 -38.36 15.50
C ASP A 963 -81.26 -39.39 14.59
N LEU A 964 -80.09 -39.07 14.03
CA LEU A 964 -79.35 -39.89 13.10
C LEU A 964 -78.73 -41.11 13.80
N ALA A 965 -78.35 -41.00 15.07
CA ALA A 965 -77.72 -42.08 15.82
C ALA A 965 -78.74 -43.19 16.14
N ARG A 966 -80.00 -42.81 16.40
CA ARG A 966 -81.10 -43.76 16.65
C ARG A 966 -81.97 -44.06 15.43
N ASP A 967 -81.63 -43.49 14.27
CA ASP A 967 -82.44 -43.50 13.04
C ASP A 967 -83.93 -43.12 13.30
N ARG A 968 -84.17 -42.16 14.19
CA ARG A 968 -85.53 -41.79 14.65
C ARG A 968 -85.92 -40.39 14.17
N VAL A 969 -87.10 -40.28 13.58
CA VAL A 969 -87.70 -39.01 13.14
C VAL A 969 -88.89 -38.69 14.04
N GLU A 970 -88.93 -37.47 14.57
CA GLU A 970 -90.01 -36.95 15.40
C GLU A 970 -90.56 -35.65 14.80
N VAL A 971 -91.88 -35.60 14.65
CA VAL A 971 -92.61 -34.45 14.12
C VAL A 971 -92.97 -33.54 15.28
N ILE A 972 -92.33 -32.36 15.36
CA ILE A 972 -92.52 -31.43 16.50
C ILE A 972 -93.79 -30.59 16.33
N SER A 973 -94.16 -30.26 15.10
CA SER A 973 -95.33 -29.42 14.80
C SER A 973 -96.07 -29.97 13.58
N PRO A 974 -96.95 -30.97 13.78
CA PRO A 974 -97.78 -31.50 12.71
C PRO A 974 -98.71 -30.40 12.17
N GLU A 975 -99.10 -30.49 10.90
CA GLU A 975 -100.09 -29.56 10.35
C GLU A 975 -101.44 -29.71 11.06
N PRO A 976 -102.21 -28.62 11.22
CA PRO A 976 -103.62 -28.74 11.56
C PRO A 976 -104.31 -29.55 10.46
N LEU A 977 -104.81 -30.73 10.82
CA LEU A 977 -105.52 -31.63 9.91
C LEU A 977 -106.74 -30.90 9.33
N VAL A 978 -106.66 -30.43 8.09
CA VAL A 978 -107.81 -29.86 7.37
C VAL A 978 -108.64 -31.03 6.85
N VAL A 979 -109.66 -31.44 7.62
CA VAL A 979 -110.64 -32.42 7.16
C VAL A 979 -111.51 -31.77 6.07
N PRO A 980 -111.56 -32.30 4.83
CA PRO A 980 -112.50 -31.81 3.82
C PRO A 980 -113.93 -32.05 4.31
N ARG A 981 -114.80 -31.04 4.21
CA ARG A 981 -116.24 -31.19 4.46
C ARG A 981 -116.92 -31.96 3.34
#